data_AF-A0A1J3K1F6-F1
#
_entry.id   AF-A0A1J3K1F6-F1
#
_cell.length_a   1.000
_cell.length_b   1.000
_cell.length_c   1.000
_cell.angle_alpha   90.00
_cell.angle_beta   90.00
_cell.angle_gamma   90.00
#
_symmetry.space_group_name_H-M   'P 1'
#
loop_
_entity.id
_entity.type
_entity.pdbx_description
1 polymer ?
#
loop_
_entity_poly.entity_id
_entity_poly.type
_entity_poly.pdbx_seq_one_letter_code
_entity_poly.pdbx_strand_id
1 'polypeptide(L)'
;DILQKEKKKEKKKPSMKTESYNFLCIVVSILTLQLINGPSSAAAATPPPPDRNSSNSCNRICGGISIPFPFGIGEKECYLNNWYEVVCNSTSGSDKNIPFLSQINMEVVNISLPDGNEPYGVVHIKGPVTSLGCSASTNTSQVPEKPSPDLNVTGRGSPYFLTDENRLVAVGCGAKASLTDIESEILGCESRCEDGKRSQQVTNSICDGYKCCQARIPMDRPQIIGINIDVTGGEGCRVAFLTNKRYSASNVTEPEQFHAGGYVVVELGWYFDTSDSRFRNPLGCKNMTRYSSYSSLDKCGCEYQYFSGMSYRNCYCNYGYTGNAYIRDGCIDTDLCKGRHTCKEDTNCVNMPGSVYSCVPKPKITKPSKFLVLLGTLIGLLGLLSVVGVYGMYKLVKKRRRIIRSKKFFKRNGGLLLKQQLTTTKNGNVEMSRIFSSKELKKATDNFSVDRVLGQGGQGTVYKGMLADGRIVAVKRSKLVDEDKMEEFINEVALLSQINHRHIVKLLGCCLETEVPVLVYEYIPNGDLFKRLHGDVSDDYKMTWEVRLRIAVEIAGALSYMHSAASFPIFHRDIKTANILLDEKYRAKVSDFGTSRSVTIDQTHLTTLVAGTFGYMDPEYFLSSQYTDKSDVYSFGVVLVELITGEKPLSRVRSEEGRGLAAHFIEATKQNRVIDIIDDRIKDESKMGQVMAVAKFARMCLSRKGKKRPNMKEVSFELERIRTSPEDEEDDQAMEINRG
;
A
#
# COMPACT_ATOMS: atom_id res chain seq x y z
N ASP A 1 15.15 49.49 -8.50
CA ASP A 1 13.84 50.12 -8.84
C ASP A 1 12.76 49.27 -9.51
N ILE A 2 12.98 47.99 -9.82
CA ILE A 2 11.89 47.08 -10.26
C ILE A 2 11.34 46.24 -9.08
N LEU A 3 12.12 46.05 -8.01
CA LEU A 3 11.72 45.28 -6.82
C LEU A 3 10.87 46.03 -5.77
N GLN A 4 10.65 47.34 -5.91
CA GLN A 4 9.73 48.09 -5.03
C GLN A 4 8.33 48.34 -5.64
N LYS A 5 8.12 48.03 -6.93
CA LYS A 5 6.81 48.18 -7.59
C LYS A 5 5.89 46.97 -7.45
N GLU A 6 6.38 45.81 -7.01
CA GLU A 6 5.52 44.63 -6.80
C GLU A 6 4.88 44.54 -5.40
N LYS A 7 5.39 45.24 -4.38
CA LYS A 7 4.77 45.27 -3.04
C LYS A 7 3.57 46.21 -2.88
N LYS A 8 3.16 46.94 -3.93
CA LYS A 8 2.03 47.90 -3.89
C LYS A 8 0.80 47.52 -4.74
N LYS A 9 0.76 46.32 -5.34
CA LYS A 9 -0.40 45.82 -6.12
C LYS A 9 -1.18 44.68 -5.44
N GLU A 10 -1.02 44.51 -4.13
CA GLU A 10 -1.76 43.52 -3.33
C GLU A 10 -2.79 44.13 -2.36
N LYS A 11 -3.34 45.31 -2.70
CA LYS A 11 -4.51 45.89 -2.01
C LYS A 11 -5.51 46.42 -3.03
N LYS A 12 -6.30 45.50 -3.60
CA LYS A 12 -7.69 45.67 -4.07
C LYS A 12 -8.04 44.47 -4.95
N LYS A 13 -8.56 43.42 -4.32
CA LYS A 13 -9.32 42.36 -4.99
C LYS A 13 -10.71 42.37 -4.35
N PRO A 14 -11.79 42.65 -5.09
CA PRO A 14 -13.13 42.55 -4.53
C PRO A 14 -13.41 41.07 -4.22
N SER A 15 -13.96 40.83 -3.04
CA SER A 15 -14.42 39.51 -2.59
C SER A 15 -15.63 39.07 -3.41
N MET A 16 -15.39 38.46 -4.58
CA MET A 16 -16.43 37.77 -5.37
C MET A 16 -16.77 36.36 -4.83
N LYS A 17 -16.46 36.07 -3.56
CA LYS A 17 -16.77 34.77 -2.92
C LYS A 17 -18.04 34.79 -2.07
N THR A 18 -18.54 35.96 -1.69
CA THR A 18 -19.69 36.09 -0.78
C THR A 18 -21.02 36.29 -1.53
N GLU A 19 -21.00 36.85 -2.73
CA GLU A 19 -22.24 37.19 -3.45
C GLU A 19 -22.92 36.00 -4.13
N SER A 20 -22.19 34.99 -4.62
CA SER A 20 -22.82 33.82 -5.27
C SER A 20 -23.45 32.82 -4.28
N TYR A 21 -22.98 32.76 -3.03
CA TYR A 21 -23.62 31.96 -1.98
C TYR A 21 -24.85 32.67 -1.42
N ASN A 22 -24.80 33.99 -1.27
CA ASN A 22 -25.96 34.77 -0.86
C ASN A 22 -27.08 34.73 -1.90
N PHE A 23 -26.77 34.80 -3.20
CA PHE A 23 -27.82 34.72 -4.23
C PHE A 23 -28.50 33.34 -4.30
N LEU A 24 -27.76 32.25 -4.08
CA LEU A 24 -28.31 30.90 -4.05
C LEU A 24 -29.16 30.65 -2.78
N CYS A 25 -28.72 31.17 -1.63
CA CYS A 25 -29.49 31.10 -0.39
C CYS A 25 -30.75 31.97 -0.42
N ILE A 26 -30.72 33.13 -1.08
CA ILE A 26 -31.89 33.99 -1.26
C ILE A 26 -32.93 33.32 -2.18
N VAL A 27 -32.51 32.70 -3.29
CA VAL A 27 -33.45 32.00 -4.20
C VAL A 27 -34.05 30.75 -3.54
N VAL A 28 -33.28 29.99 -2.76
CA VAL A 28 -33.79 28.84 -2.00
C VAL A 28 -34.72 29.27 -0.86
N SER A 29 -34.46 30.42 -0.23
CA SER A 29 -35.33 30.96 0.84
C SER A 29 -36.66 31.48 0.31
N ILE A 30 -36.69 32.05 -0.91
CA ILE A 30 -37.94 32.53 -1.54
C ILE A 30 -38.81 31.35 -2.02
N LEU A 31 -38.21 30.23 -2.45
CA LEU A 31 -38.93 29.01 -2.84
C LEU A 31 -39.46 28.20 -1.64
N THR A 32 -38.78 28.22 -0.49
CA THR A 32 -39.28 27.55 0.73
C THR A 32 -40.38 28.32 1.45
N LEU A 33 -40.42 29.66 1.32
CA LEU A 33 -41.45 30.50 1.94
C LEU A 33 -42.84 30.43 1.26
N GLN A 34 -42.96 29.86 0.05
CA GLN A 34 -44.27 29.71 -0.62
C GLN A 34 -44.95 28.35 -0.43
N LEU A 35 -44.28 27.38 0.21
CA LEU A 35 -44.84 26.02 0.44
C LEU A 35 -45.34 25.77 1.88
N ILE A 36 -45.33 26.78 2.76
CA ILE A 36 -45.65 26.60 4.20
C ILE A 36 -47.11 26.91 4.56
N ASN A 37 -47.95 27.40 3.65
CA ASN A 37 -49.35 27.76 3.94
C ASN A 37 -50.40 26.84 3.29
N GLY A 38 -50.23 25.52 3.41
CA GLY A 38 -51.29 24.54 3.14
C GLY A 38 -51.69 23.82 4.43
N PRO A 39 -52.98 23.72 4.79
CA PRO A 39 -53.39 23.00 6.00
C PRO A 39 -53.21 21.50 5.74
N SER A 40 -52.20 20.88 6.36
CA SER A 40 -52.07 19.43 6.41
C SER A 40 -52.85 18.90 7.61
N SER A 41 -53.91 18.16 7.33
CA SER A 41 -54.63 17.35 8.29
C SER A 41 -53.66 16.43 9.03
N ALA A 42 -53.71 16.46 10.36
CA ALA A 42 -52.97 15.53 11.21
C ALA A 42 -53.55 14.12 11.03
N ALA A 43 -52.87 13.29 10.24
CA ALA A 43 -53.00 11.84 10.38
C ALA A 43 -52.17 11.45 11.60
N ALA A 44 -52.85 11.06 12.69
CA ALA A 44 -52.23 10.41 13.81
C ALA A 44 -51.53 9.14 13.29
N ALA A 45 -50.20 9.14 13.28
CA ALA A 45 -49.43 7.95 13.05
C ALA A 45 -49.66 7.00 14.23
N THR A 46 -50.44 5.95 13.99
CA THR A 46 -50.46 4.75 14.84
C THR A 46 -49.02 4.25 15.00
N PRO A 47 -48.57 3.91 16.21
CA PRO A 47 -47.25 3.32 16.39
C PRO A 47 -47.19 2.00 15.60
N PRO A 48 -46.10 1.74 14.85
CA PRO A 48 -45.92 0.42 14.25
C PRO A 48 -45.83 -0.64 15.36
N PRO A 49 -46.27 -1.88 15.10
CA PRO A 49 -46.19 -2.95 16.09
C PRO A 49 -44.73 -3.20 16.49
N PRO A 50 -44.47 -3.74 17.69
CA PRO A 50 -43.11 -4.05 18.12
C PRO A 50 -42.57 -5.17 17.21
N ASP A 51 -41.69 -4.82 16.28
CA ASP A 51 -40.95 -5.80 15.49
C ASP A 51 -40.05 -6.59 16.44
N ARG A 52 -40.44 -7.85 16.67
CA ARG A 52 -39.60 -8.91 17.21
C ARG A 52 -38.40 -9.10 16.29
N ASN A 53 -37.26 -8.54 16.68
CA ASN A 53 -35.97 -9.21 16.54
C ASN A 53 -35.12 -8.81 17.76
N SER A 54 -34.87 -9.81 18.60
CA SER A 54 -34.15 -9.76 19.86
C SER A 54 -32.76 -9.16 19.71
N SER A 55 -32.52 -8.00 20.34
CA SER A 55 -31.17 -7.65 20.83
C SER A 55 -31.12 -7.39 22.33
N ASN A 56 -32.22 -7.61 23.07
CA ASN A 56 -32.29 -7.34 24.50
C ASN A 56 -31.98 -8.56 25.41
N SER A 57 -31.72 -9.75 24.87
CA SER A 57 -31.43 -10.97 25.65
C SER A 57 -29.95 -11.37 25.69
N CYS A 58 -29.10 -10.80 24.84
CA CYS A 58 -27.68 -11.15 24.81
C CYS A 58 -26.91 -10.42 25.90
N ASN A 59 -26.16 -11.15 26.73
CA ASN A 59 -25.16 -10.53 27.60
C ASN A 59 -24.05 -9.90 26.75
N ARG A 60 -23.72 -8.63 27.04
CA ARG A 60 -22.76 -7.82 26.27
C ARG A 60 -21.60 -7.33 27.14
N ILE A 61 -21.51 -7.75 28.40
CA ILE A 61 -20.46 -7.29 29.33
C ILE A 61 -19.75 -8.50 29.93
N CYS A 62 -18.42 -8.46 29.90
CA CYS A 62 -17.57 -9.50 30.47
C CYS A 62 -16.26 -8.91 30.94
N GLY A 63 -15.81 -9.24 32.14
CA GLY A 63 -14.56 -8.70 32.69
C GLY A 63 -14.50 -7.17 32.80
N GLY A 64 -15.65 -6.48 32.81
CA GLY A 64 -15.73 -5.03 32.81
C GLY A 64 -15.60 -4.37 31.44
N ILE A 65 -15.54 -5.14 30.35
CA ILE A 65 -15.49 -4.62 28.97
C ILE A 65 -16.80 -4.87 28.23
N SER A 66 -17.12 -3.97 27.29
CA SER A 66 -18.27 -4.10 26.39
C SER A 66 -17.93 -4.99 25.20
N ILE A 67 -18.82 -5.92 24.87
CA ILE A 67 -18.70 -6.87 23.75
C ILE A 67 -19.77 -6.50 22.71
N PRO A 68 -19.48 -5.54 21.81
CA PRO A 68 -20.45 -5.07 20.82
C PRO A 68 -20.59 -6.07 19.67
N PHE A 69 -21.78 -6.17 19.08
CA PHE A 69 -21.98 -6.89 17.83
C PHE A 69 -21.04 -6.33 16.73
N PRO A 70 -20.36 -7.15 15.89
CA PRO A 70 -20.60 -8.58 15.62
C PRO A 70 -20.13 -9.57 16.68
N PHE A 71 -19.42 -9.13 17.72
CA PHE A 71 -19.02 -9.98 18.84
C PHE A 71 -20.16 -10.22 19.81
N GLY A 72 -20.13 -11.37 20.50
CA GLY A 72 -21.18 -11.72 21.44
C GLY A 72 -20.84 -12.92 22.31
N ILE A 73 -21.60 -13.06 23.39
CA ILE A 73 -21.45 -14.11 24.40
C ILE A 73 -22.70 -14.99 24.37
N GLY A 74 -22.53 -16.31 24.48
CA GLY A 74 -23.65 -17.24 24.66
C GLY A 74 -24.22 -17.78 23.35
N GLU A 75 -25.51 -17.59 23.12
CA GLU A 75 -26.23 -18.22 22.00
C GLU A 75 -25.80 -17.68 20.63
N LYS A 76 -25.97 -18.51 19.58
CA LYS A 76 -25.55 -18.24 18.19
C LYS A 76 -26.21 -17.01 17.53
N GLU A 77 -27.19 -16.39 18.18
CA GLU A 77 -27.83 -15.16 17.73
C GLU A 77 -27.13 -13.89 18.27
N CYS A 78 -26.25 -14.05 19.27
CA CYS A 78 -25.58 -12.92 19.92
C CYS A 78 -24.33 -12.44 19.20
N TYR A 79 -23.74 -13.28 18.35
CA TYR A 79 -22.57 -13.00 17.53
C TYR A 79 -22.81 -13.38 16.06
N LEU A 80 -22.01 -12.81 15.15
CA LEU A 80 -22.17 -13.01 13.71
C LEU A 80 -21.85 -14.45 13.27
N ASN A 81 -20.67 -14.94 13.64
CA ASN A 81 -20.23 -16.32 13.41
C ASN A 81 -19.21 -16.71 14.49
N ASN A 82 -18.76 -17.97 14.48
CA ASN A 82 -17.88 -18.49 15.53
C ASN A 82 -16.57 -17.70 15.70
N TRP A 83 -16.07 -17.00 14.68
CA TRP A 83 -14.89 -16.15 14.83
C TRP A 83 -15.12 -14.96 15.76
N TYR A 84 -16.35 -14.47 15.90
CA TYR A 84 -16.71 -13.34 16.78
C TYR A 84 -17.27 -13.79 18.14
N GLU A 85 -17.27 -15.08 18.42
CA GLU A 85 -17.71 -15.59 19.70
C GLU A 85 -16.70 -15.23 20.81
N VAL A 86 -17.22 -14.64 21.88
CA VAL A 86 -16.47 -14.34 23.10
C VAL A 86 -16.96 -15.27 24.20
N VAL A 87 -16.05 -16.06 24.74
CA VAL A 87 -16.30 -16.96 25.89
C VAL A 87 -15.87 -16.25 27.16
N CYS A 88 -16.76 -16.23 28.16
CA CYS A 88 -16.51 -15.63 29.45
C CYS A 88 -16.24 -16.69 30.49
N ASN A 89 -14.96 -16.94 30.75
CA ASN A 89 -14.55 -17.94 31.72
C ASN A 89 -14.50 -17.33 33.13
N SER A 90 -15.07 -18.03 34.11
CA SER A 90 -14.94 -17.69 35.52
C SER A 90 -13.75 -18.43 36.12
N THR A 91 -12.79 -17.70 36.69
CA THR A 91 -11.64 -18.29 37.40
C THR A 91 -12.08 -18.75 38.80
N SER A 92 -11.86 -20.02 39.14
CA SER A 92 -12.21 -20.56 40.46
C SER A 92 -11.54 -19.75 41.58
N GLY A 93 -12.33 -19.00 42.34
CA GLY A 93 -11.86 -18.16 43.46
C GLY A 93 -11.77 -16.64 43.20
N SER A 94 -12.18 -16.14 42.03
CA SER A 94 -12.38 -14.69 41.82
C SER A 94 -13.69 -14.40 41.08
N ASP A 95 -14.42 -13.35 41.48
CA ASP A 95 -15.65 -12.87 40.80
C ASP A 95 -15.39 -12.26 39.41
N LYS A 96 -14.17 -12.37 38.89
CA LYS A 96 -13.75 -11.73 37.65
C LYS A 96 -13.90 -12.71 36.49
N ASN A 97 -14.92 -12.48 35.67
CA ASN A 97 -15.07 -13.16 34.38
C ASN A 97 -14.01 -12.64 33.40
N ILE A 98 -13.35 -13.53 32.68
CA ILE A 98 -12.29 -13.19 31.73
C ILE A 98 -12.79 -13.49 30.31
N PRO A 99 -12.82 -12.50 29.41
CA PRO A 99 -13.29 -12.67 28.03
C PRO A 99 -12.18 -13.26 27.14
N PHE A 100 -12.50 -14.31 26.39
CA PHE A 100 -11.61 -14.93 25.40
C PHE A 100 -12.26 -14.99 24.03
N LEU A 101 -11.50 -14.72 22.97
CA LEU A 101 -11.93 -15.04 21.61
C LEU A 101 -11.85 -16.55 21.39
N SER A 102 -12.97 -17.20 21.09
CA SER A 102 -13.05 -18.67 21.13
C SER A 102 -12.14 -19.37 20.11
N GLN A 103 -12.04 -18.84 18.89
CA GLN A 103 -11.28 -19.47 17.80
C GLN A 103 -9.76 -19.37 17.94
N ILE A 104 -9.27 -18.31 18.58
CA ILE A 104 -7.82 -18.09 18.75
C ILE A 104 -7.36 -18.26 20.20
N ASN A 105 -8.30 -18.47 21.13
CA ASN A 105 -8.07 -18.67 22.55
C ASN A 105 -7.22 -17.56 23.21
N MET A 106 -7.48 -16.30 22.84
CA MET A 106 -6.76 -15.13 23.36
C MET A 106 -7.66 -14.28 24.25
N GLU A 107 -7.12 -13.82 25.40
CA GLU A 107 -7.84 -12.93 26.31
C GLU A 107 -8.03 -11.54 25.68
N VAL A 108 -9.26 -11.04 25.73
CA VAL A 108 -9.64 -9.75 25.18
C VAL A 108 -9.44 -8.64 26.20
N VAL A 109 -8.72 -7.60 25.80
CA VAL A 109 -8.52 -6.38 26.60
C VAL A 109 -9.58 -5.33 26.26
N ASN A 110 -9.88 -5.12 24.97
CA ASN A 110 -10.90 -4.17 24.54
C ASN A 110 -11.35 -4.46 23.10
N ILE A 111 -12.57 -4.06 22.76
CA ILE A 111 -13.12 -4.14 21.39
C ILE A 111 -13.63 -2.75 20.99
N SER A 112 -13.13 -2.25 19.88
CA SER A 112 -13.53 -0.98 19.28
C SER A 112 -14.21 -1.23 17.93
N LEU A 113 -15.35 -0.58 17.72
CA LEU A 113 -16.00 -0.52 16.42
C LEU A 113 -15.27 0.46 15.49
N PRO A 114 -15.32 0.29 14.16
CA PRO A 114 -14.79 1.28 13.23
C PRO A 114 -15.49 2.62 13.38
N ASP A 115 -14.75 3.69 13.10
CA ASP A 115 -15.24 5.05 13.09
C ASP A 115 -15.01 5.72 11.72
N GLY A 116 -15.29 7.01 11.60
CA GLY A 116 -15.10 7.73 10.34
C GLY A 116 -13.64 7.98 9.95
N ASN A 117 -12.68 7.69 10.83
CA ASN A 117 -11.24 7.89 10.59
C ASN A 117 -10.53 6.57 10.28
N GLU A 118 -10.88 5.48 10.97
CA GLU A 118 -10.29 4.15 10.79
C GLU A 118 -11.23 3.23 10.01
N PRO A 119 -10.80 2.67 8.87
CA PRO A 119 -11.68 1.92 7.98
C PRO A 119 -12.00 0.51 8.47
N TYR A 120 -11.60 0.10 9.68
CA TYR A 120 -11.82 -1.24 10.27
C TYR A 120 -12.02 -1.15 11.78
N GLY A 121 -12.58 -2.20 12.38
CA GLY A 121 -12.65 -2.31 13.83
C GLY A 121 -11.37 -2.88 14.42
N VAL A 122 -11.17 -2.69 15.72
CA VAL A 122 -9.95 -3.12 16.43
C VAL A 122 -10.32 -3.99 17.64
N VAL A 123 -9.59 -5.08 17.85
CA VAL A 123 -9.60 -5.85 19.10
C VAL A 123 -8.20 -5.83 19.70
N HIS A 124 -8.10 -5.38 20.95
CA HIS A 124 -6.87 -5.52 21.74
C HIS A 124 -6.91 -6.83 22.50
N ILE A 125 -5.86 -7.65 22.37
CA ILE A 125 -5.71 -8.94 23.05
C ILE A 125 -4.44 -8.96 23.90
N LYS A 126 -4.38 -9.86 24.88
CA LYS A 126 -3.16 -10.14 25.63
C LYS A 126 -2.25 -11.07 24.83
N GLY A 127 -1.19 -10.52 24.24
CA GLY A 127 -0.15 -11.28 23.57
C GLY A 127 0.88 -11.86 24.55
N PRO A 128 1.45 -13.04 24.24
CA PRO A 128 2.46 -13.66 25.07
C PRO A 128 3.77 -12.87 25.06
N VAL A 129 4.52 -12.98 26.15
CA VAL A 129 5.91 -12.50 26.26
C VAL A 129 6.84 -13.72 26.22
N THR A 130 7.66 -13.82 25.19
CA THR A 130 8.69 -14.85 25.10
C THR A 130 9.90 -14.39 25.90
N SER A 131 10.29 -15.14 26.93
CA SER A 131 11.41 -14.79 27.82
C SER A 131 12.54 -15.81 27.75
N LEU A 132 13.76 -15.35 27.94
CA LEU A 132 14.95 -16.17 28.04
C LEU A 132 15.87 -15.63 29.14
N GLY A 133 16.28 -16.49 30.07
CA GLY A 133 17.20 -16.12 31.15
C GLY A 133 16.62 -15.21 32.23
N CYS A 134 15.29 -15.17 32.38
CA CYS A 134 14.56 -14.29 33.31
C CYS A 134 14.18 -14.93 34.65
N SER A 135 14.57 -16.19 34.89
CA SER A 135 14.19 -16.92 36.10
C SER A 135 14.93 -16.39 37.34
N ALA A 136 14.19 -16.20 38.43
CA ALA A 136 14.76 -15.94 39.74
C ALA A 136 15.36 -17.24 40.32
N SER A 137 16.69 -17.27 40.49
CA SER A 137 17.47 -18.16 41.37
C SER A 137 16.98 -19.62 41.54
N THR A 138 17.66 -20.58 40.92
CA THR A 138 18.32 -21.72 41.58
C THR A 138 18.93 -22.66 40.54
N ASN A 139 20.13 -23.14 40.86
CA ASN A 139 20.89 -24.12 40.10
C ASN A 139 20.04 -25.34 39.71
N THR A 140 19.50 -25.37 38.51
CA THR A 140 19.25 -26.61 37.76
C THR A 140 19.30 -26.27 36.28
N SER A 141 20.04 -27.07 35.52
CA SER A 141 19.99 -27.11 34.06
C SER A 141 18.55 -27.40 33.65
N GLN A 142 17.78 -26.37 33.31
CA GLN A 142 16.38 -26.53 32.93
C GLN A 142 16.15 -25.96 31.53
N VAL A 143 15.69 -26.90 30.71
CA VAL A 143 14.99 -26.83 29.42
C VAL A 143 14.40 -25.45 29.11
N PRO A 144 14.49 -24.95 27.85
CA PRO A 144 13.79 -23.73 27.44
C PRO A 144 12.32 -23.80 27.86
N GLU A 145 11.85 -22.77 28.58
CA GLU A 145 10.41 -22.59 28.84
C GLU A 145 9.67 -22.75 27.50
N LYS A 146 8.66 -23.62 27.51
CA LYS A 146 7.89 -24.05 26.33
C LYS A 146 7.53 -22.80 25.50
N PRO A 147 7.80 -22.78 24.18
CA PRO A 147 7.48 -21.62 23.36
C PRO A 147 6.01 -21.27 23.54
N SER A 148 5.73 -19.97 23.76
CA SER A 148 4.37 -19.47 23.84
C SER A 148 3.62 -19.89 22.57
N PRO A 149 2.34 -20.31 22.67
CA PRO A 149 1.60 -20.74 21.50
C PRO A 149 1.55 -19.61 20.47
N ASP A 150 1.80 -19.97 19.21
CA ASP A 150 1.80 -19.01 18.11
C ASP A 150 0.44 -18.32 17.99
N LEU A 151 0.47 -17.03 17.69
CA LEU A 151 -0.75 -16.28 17.39
C LEU A 151 -1.25 -16.69 16.01
N ASN A 152 -2.17 -17.65 15.99
CA ASN A 152 -2.77 -18.14 14.77
C ASN A 152 -4.10 -17.43 14.51
N VAL A 153 -4.09 -16.45 13.60
CA VAL A 153 -5.33 -15.84 13.08
C VAL A 153 -5.70 -16.38 11.70
N THR A 154 -5.03 -17.44 11.24
CA THR A 154 -5.31 -18.10 9.95
C THR A 154 -6.50 -19.03 10.06
N GLY A 155 -7.34 -19.02 9.03
CA GLY A 155 -8.49 -19.90 8.94
C GLY A 155 -9.47 -19.41 7.89
N ARG A 156 -10.18 -20.34 7.27
CA ARG A 156 -11.19 -20.00 6.25
C ARG A 156 -12.29 -19.16 6.93
N GLY A 157 -12.46 -17.93 6.47
CA GLY A 157 -13.45 -17.02 7.06
C GLY A 157 -12.95 -16.19 8.25
N SER A 158 -11.66 -16.24 8.60
CA SER A 158 -11.10 -15.42 9.69
C SER A 158 -11.26 -13.92 9.39
N PRO A 159 -11.89 -13.13 10.27
CA PRO A 159 -12.05 -11.70 10.08
C PRO A 159 -10.82 -10.91 10.56
N TYR A 160 -9.86 -11.57 11.22
CA TYR A 160 -8.77 -10.91 11.95
C TYR A 160 -7.50 -10.79 11.10
N PHE A 161 -6.81 -9.67 11.26
CA PHE A 161 -5.49 -9.42 10.69
C PHE A 161 -4.65 -8.57 11.66
N LEU A 162 -3.33 -8.56 11.51
CA LEU A 162 -2.50 -7.65 12.29
C LEU A 162 -2.49 -6.25 11.70
N THR A 163 -2.66 -5.24 12.55
CA THR A 163 -2.48 -3.84 12.16
C THR A 163 -0.99 -3.50 12.09
N ASP A 164 -0.65 -2.52 11.25
CA ASP A 164 0.69 -1.97 11.08
C ASP A 164 1.18 -1.14 12.29
N GLU A 165 0.29 -0.89 13.25
CA GLU A 165 0.66 -0.33 14.55
C GLU A 165 1.43 -1.34 15.41
N ASN A 166 1.29 -2.65 15.17
CA ASN A 166 2.06 -3.65 15.91
C ASN A 166 3.53 -3.68 15.48
N ARG A 167 4.40 -3.90 16.47
CA ARG A 167 5.85 -4.00 16.30
C ARG A 167 6.36 -5.22 17.05
N LEU A 168 7.31 -5.91 16.43
CA LEU A 168 8.16 -6.86 17.16
C LEU A 168 9.13 -6.05 18.01
N VAL A 169 9.15 -6.31 19.32
CA VAL A 169 10.04 -5.65 20.26
C VAL A 169 10.89 -6.70 20.95
N ALA A 170 12.20 -6.47 21.04
CA ALA A 170 13.11 -7.23 21.89
C ALA A 170 13.76 -6.31 22.91
N VAL A 171 13.89 -6.78 24.15
CA VAL A 171 14.48 -6.04 25.27
C VAL A 171 15.48 -6.94 26.00
N GLY A 172 16.62 -6.37 26.37
CA GLY A 172 17.76 -7.07 26.98
C GLY A 172 19.02 -6.99 26.11
N CYS A 173 20.19 -7.26 26.65
CA CYS A 173 21.45 -7.21 25.88
C CYS A 173 21.64 -8.46 25.03
N GLY A 174 21.89 -8.32 23.72
CA GLY A 174 22.07 -9.48 22.82
C GLY A 174 20.76 -10.25 22.59
N ALA A 175 19.61 -9.59 22.71
CA ALA A 175 18.32 -10.18 22.43
C ALA A 175 18.05 -10.07 20.93
N LYS A 176 18.08 -11.21 20.24
CA LYS A 176 17.74 -11.29 18.82
C LYS A 176 16.35 -11.90 18.68
N ALA A 177 15.35 -11.07 18.41
CA ALA A 177 13.99 -11.54 18.16
C ALA A 177 13.78 -11.73 16.65
N SER A 178 13.08 -12.81 16.29
CA SER A 178 12.64 -13.08 14.94
C SER A 178 11.22 -13.59 14.95
N LEU A 179 10.45 -13.22 13.95
CA LEU A 179 9.12 -13.78 13.73
C LEU A 179 9.26 -15.09 12.95
N THR A 180 8.56 -16.11 13.39
CA THR A 180 8.46 -17.41 12.71
C THR A 180 7.07 -17.53 12.06
N ASP A 181 6.96 -18.43 11.09
CA ASP A 181 5.68 -18.80 10.44
C ASP A 181 5.03 -17.69 9.57
N ILE A 182 5.79 -16.63 9.30
CA ILE A 182 5.47 -15.61 8.29
C ILE A 182 5.87 -16.13 6.90
N GLU A 183 4.97 -16.00 5.90
CA GLU A 183 5.29 -16.37 4.52
C GLU A 183 6.49 -15.53 4.01
N SER A 184 7.64 -16.18 3.83
CA SER A 184 8.80 -15.70 3.06
C SER A 184 9.61 -14.50 3.60
N GLU A 185 9.45 -14.09 4.86
CA GLU A 185 10.26 -13.04 5.48
C GLU A 185 10.79 -13.46 6.86
N ILE A 186 12.11 -13.53 7.04
CA ILE A 186 12.70 -13.51 8.40
C ILE A 186 12.73 -12.04 8.82
N LEU A 187 11.63 -11.57 9.44
CA LEU A 187 11.58 -10.27 10.07
C LEU A 187 12.10 -10.40 11.50
N GLY A 188 13.15 -9.65 11.83
CA GLY A 188 13.76 -9.70 13.15
C GLY A 188 14.50 -8.43 13.51
N CYS A 189 14.83 -8.29 14.79
CA CYS A 189 15.69 -7.23 15.29
C CYS A 189 16.64 -7.77 16.34
N GLU A 190 17.77 -7.08 16.52
CA GLU A 190 18.79 -7.43 17.51
C GLU A 190 19.12 -6.20 18.36
N SER A 191 19.19 -6.37 19.68
CA SER A 191 19.70 -5.37 20.62
C SER A 191 21.14 -5.65 21.03
N ARG A 192 21.93 -4.59 21.24
CA ARG A 192 23.35 -4.61 21.61
C ARG A 192 23.60 -3.67 22.79
N CYS A 193 24.72 -3.90 23.49
CA CYS A 193 25.11 -3.14 24.68
C CYS A 193 26.55 -2.62 24.65
N GLU A 194 27.23 -2.69 23.50
CA GLU A 194 28.57 -2.10 23.35
C GLU A 194 28.50 -0.58 23.20
N ASP A 195 29.30 0.13 24.00
CA ASP A 195 29.45 1.60 24.02
C ASP A 195 30.21 2.13 22.78
N GLY A 196 29.64 1.96 21.59
CA GLY A 196 30.17 2.46 20.34
C GLY A 196 29.62 3.83 19.96
N LYS A 197 30.19 4.91 20.52
CA LYS A 197 29.96 6.33 20.17
C LYS A 197 28.54 6.87 20.42
N ARG A 198 28.37 7.54 21.57
CA ARG A 198 27.38 8.62 21.74
C ARG A 198 27.69 9.77 20.76
N SER A 199 27.22 9.68 19.52
CA SER A 199 27.15 10.85 18.63
C SER A 199 25.80 11.53 18.79
N GLN A 200 25.85 12.71 19.43
CA GLN A 200 24.95 13.86 19.26
C GLN A 200 23.44 13.63 19.45
N GLN A 201 22.93 14.17 20.58
CA GLN A 201 21.51 14.54 20.79
C GLN A 201 20.48 13.62 20.14
N VAL A 202 20.32 12.43 20.71
CA VAL A 202 19.16 11.57 20.43
C VAL A 202 17.93 12.26 21.02
N THR A 203 17.29 13.09 20.20
CA THR A 203 15.97 13.65 20.48
C THR A 203 14.95 12.56 20.14
N ASN A 204 14.38 11.92 21.16
CA ASN A 204 13.15 11.12 21.07
C ASN A 204 13.02 10.13 19.89
N SER A 205 14.02 9.29 19.63
CA SER A 205 13.86 8.20 18.67
C SER A 205 13.85 6.84 19.40
N ILE A 206 12.69 6.17 19.33
CA ILE A 206 12.48 4.72 19.07
C ILE A 206 13.66 3.78 19.40
N CYS A 207 13.39 2.65 20.08
CA CYS A 207 14.35 1.54 20.29
C CYS A 207 15.10 1.16 18.98
N ASP A 208 16.37 1.55 18.89
CA ASP A 208 17.19 1.55 17.66
C ASP A 208 18.34 0.53 17.70
N GLY A 209 18.34 -0.35 18.70
CA GLY A 209 19.34 -1.41 18.85
C GLY A 209 20.20 -1.27 20.10
N TYR A 210 20.11 -0.20 20.90
CA TYR A 210 20.78 -0.14 22.21
C TYR A 210 19.84 -0.59 23.34
N LYS A 211 20.16 -1.70 24.02
CA LYS A 211 19.35 -2.39 25.06
C LYS A 211 17.95 -2.87 24.65
N CYS A 212 17.36 -2.29 23.61
CA CYS A 212 16.11 -2.69 23.02
C CYS A 212 16.14 -2.48 21.50
N CYS A 213 15.38 -3.29 20.78
CA CYS A 213 15.17 -3.12 19.34
C CYS A 213 13.69 -3.25 19.03
N GLN A 214 13.26 -2.61 17.94
CA GLN A 214 11.93 -2.85 17.38
C GLN A 214 11.96 -2.95 15.86
N ALA A 215 11.15 -3.86 15.32
CA ALA A 215 10.90 -3.99 13.89
C ALA A 215 9.42 -3.74 13.58
N ARG A 216 9.16 -2.99 12.50
CA ARG A 216 7.79 -2.86 11.96
C ARG A 216 7.43 -4.16 11.26
N ILE A 217 6.17 -4.56 11.40
CA ILE A 217 5.65 -5.75 10.73
C ILE A 217 5.02 -5.30 9.41
N PRO A 218 5.30 -5.99 8.29
CA PRO A 218 4.63 -5.71 7.04
C PRO A 218 3.13 -5.90 7.19
N MET A 219 2.37 -5.00 6.61
CA MET A 219 0.92 -5.05 6.62
C MET A 219 0.47 -6.14 5.64
N ASP A 220 0.06 -7.31 6.14
CA ASP A 220 -0.43 -8.38 5.28
C ASP A 220 -1.46 -9.30 5.97
N ARG A 221 -2.09 -10.15 5.14
CA ARG A 221 -3.21 -11.09 5.36
C ARG A 221 -3.23 -11.81 6.73
N PRO A 222 -4.35 -12.48 7.11
CA PRO A 222 -4.36 -13.33 8.31
C PRO A 222 -3.21 -14.36 8.25
N GLN A 223 -2.37 -14.40 9.27
CA GLN A 223 -1.11 -15.15 9.32
C GLN A 223 -0.92 -15.86 10.67
N ILE A 224 -0.05 -16.86 10.70
CA ILE A 224 0.43 -17.50 11.95
C ILE A 224 1.69 -16.77 12.33
N ILE A 225 1.78 -16.34 13.58
CA ILE A 225 2.94 -15.59 14.06
C ILE A 225 3.47 -16.24 15.32
N GLY A 226 4.62 -16.87 15.17
CA GLY A 226 5.48 -17.25 16.27
C GLY A 226 6.56 -16.20 16.51
N ILE A 227 7.08 -16.14 17.73
CA ILE A 227 8.20 -15.27 18.10
C ILE A 227 9.29 -16.18 18.64
N ASN A 228 10.45 -16.15 17.99
CA ASN A 228 11.64 -16.83 18.46
C ASN A 228 12.67 -15.81 18.96
N ILE A 229 13.36 -16.15 20.05
CA ILE A 229 14.43 -15.36 20.63
C ILE A 229 15.74 -16.14 20.62
N ASP A 230 16.71 -15.65 19.86
CA ASP A 230 18.06 -16.20 19.75
C ASP A 230 19.07 -15.39 20.60
N VAL A 231 20.21 -16.01 20.90
CA VAL A 231 21.29 -15.41 21.72
C VAL A 231 22.51 -15.07 20.88
N THR A 232 22.99 -13.82 21.00
CA THR A 232 24.28 -13.36 20.46
C THR A 232 25.15 -12.77 21.58
N GLY A 233 25.59 -13.62 22.52
CA GLY A 233 26.51 -13.26 23.60
C GLY A 233 25.89 -12.51 24.81
N GLY A 234 26.55 -12.63 25.97
CA GLY A 234 26.18 -12.00 27.26
C GLY A 234 25.29 -12.86 28.18
N GLU A 235 25.29 -12.55 29.49
CA GLU A 235 24.38 -13.10 30.50
C GLU A 235 23.28 -12.07 30.85
N GLY A 236 22.05 -12.51 31.15
CA GLY A 236 20.94 -11.64 31.57
C GLY A 236 19.57 -11.99 30.98
N CYS A 237 18.50 -11.47 31.61
CA CYS A 237 17.12 -11.63 31.16
C CYS A 237 16.88 -10.92 29.83
N ARG A 238 16.15 -11.59 28.94
CA ARG A 238 15.77 -11.08 27.62
C ARG A 238 14.34 -11.44 27.34
N VAL A 239 13.64 -10.53 26.69
CA VAL A 239 12.24 -10.73 26.30
C VAL A 239 12.02 -10.31 24.85
N ALA A 240 11.12 -11.01 24.18
CA ALA A 240 10.63 -10.68 22.86
C ALA A 240 9.11 -10.78 22.84
N PHE A 241 8.44 -9.82 22.21
CA PHE A 241 6.98 -9.80 22.14
C PHE A 241 6.46 -8.90 21.02
N LEU A 242 5.19 -9.07 20.70
CA LEU A 242 4.46 -8.26 19.74
C LEU A 242 3.60 -7.23 20.48
N THR A 243 3.61 -5.97 20.06
CA THR A 243 2.74 -4.96 20.69
C THR A 243 2.46 -3.75 19.81
N ASN A 244 1.32 -3.09 20.02
CA ASN A 244 0.99 -1.80 19.41
C ASN A 244 1.58 -0.59 20.17
N LYS A 245 2.25 -0.81 21.32
CA LYS A 245 2.93 0.25 22.07
C LYS A 245 4.28 0.60 21.47
N ARG A 246 4.61 1.89 21.49
CA ARG A 246 5.92 2.40 21.03
C ARG A 246 6.85 2.57 22.21
N TYR A 247 8.01 1.91 22.14
CA TYR A 247 9.07 2.01 23.14
C TYR A 247 10.27 2.80 22.58
N SER A 248 10.91 3.54 23.48
CA SER A 248 12.15 4.28 23.29
C SER A 248 13.15 3.84 24.35
N ALA A 249 14.44 4.09 24.10
CA ALA A 249 15.49 3.82 25.07
C ALA A 249 15.29 4.54 26.43
N SER A 250 14.41 5.56 26.49
CA SER A 250 14.08 6.31 27.70
C SER A 250 12.85 5.81 28.47
N ASN A 251 11.97 5.02 27.84
CA ASN A 251 10.72 4.56 28.46
C ASN A 251 10.60 3.04 28.57
N VAL A 252 11.53 2.29 27.96
CA VAL A 252 11.57 0.85 28.03
C VAL A 252 11.97 0.42 29.45
N THR A 253 11.17 -0.44 30.05
CA THR A 253 11.44 -1.03 31.37
C THR A 253 12.42 -2.19 31.25
N GLU A 254 13.00 -2.58 32.38
CA GLU A 254 13.88 -3.76 32.43
C GLU A 254 13.14 -5.03 31.97
N PRO A 255 13.82 -5.97 31.27
CA PRO A 255 13.21 -7.15 30.69
C PRO A 255 12.50 -8.04 31.73
N GLU A 256 12.97 -8.05 32.98
CA GLU A 256 12.36 -8.76 34.11
C GLU A 256 10.95 -8.26 34.43
N GLN A 257 10.66 -6.97 34.19
CA GLN A 257 9.33 -6.39 34.42
C GLN A 257 8.32 -6.86 33.37
N PHE A 258 8.77 -7.01 32.12
CA PHE A 258 7.92 -7.59 31.06
C PHE A 258 7.65 -9.07 31.33
N HIS A 259 8.66 -9.82 31.76
CA HIS A 259 8.50 -11.22 32.17
C HIS A 259 7.53 -11.34 33.36
N ALA A 260 7.70 -10.54 34.42
CA ALA A 260 6.83 -10.54 35.59
C ALA A 260 5.38 -10.09 35.27
N GLY A 261 5.21 -9.20 34.29
CA GLY A 261 3.89 -8.76 33.79
C GLY A 261 3.14 -9.83 33.00
N GLY A 262 3.86 -10.80 32.42
CA GLY A 262 3.32 -12.00 31.77
C GLY A 262 2.66 -11.80 30.41
N TYR A 263 2.25 -10.58 30.05
CA TYR A 263 1.62 -10.28 28.76
C TYR A 263 1.87 -8.84 28.31
N VAL A 264 1.68 -8.61 27.01
CA VAL A 264 1.62 -7.28 26.39
C VAL A 264 0.35 -7.13 25.55
N VAL A 265 -0.01 -5.91 25.19
CA VAL A 265 -1.20 -5.66 24.35
C VAL A 265 -0.82 -5.78 22.88
N VAL A 266 -1.51 -6.68 22.17
CA VAL A 266 -1.44 -6.84 20.71
C VAL A 266 -2.74 -6.32 20.10
N GLU A 267 -2.64 -5.68 18.94
CA GLU A 267 -3.77 -5.11 18.24
C GLU A 267 -4.14 -5.92 17.00
N LEU A 268 -5.36 -6.46 16.97
CA LEU A 268 -5.92 -7.13 15.81
C LEU A 268 -6.95 -6.22 15.13
N GLY A 269 -6.77 -5.98 13.84
CA GLY A 269 -7.80 -5.40 12.99
C GLY A 269 -8.85 -6.47 12.68
N TRP A 270 -10.11 -6.07 12.54
CA TRP A 270 -11.18 -6.97 12.12
C TRP A 270 -12.14 -6.29 11.13
N TYR A 271 -12.70 -7.12 10.26
CA TYR A 271 -13.72 -6.73 9.30
C TYR A 271 -15.05 -7.43 9.57
N PHE A 272 -16.17 -6.88 9.10
CA PHE A 272 -17.48 -7.55 9.21
C PHE A 272 -17.70 -8.50 8.03
N ASP A 273 -17.82 -9.80 8.31
CA ASP A 273 -18.07 -10.82 7.30
C ASP A 273 -19.50 -10.73 6.72
N THR A 274 -19.60 -10.51 5.41
CA THR A 274 -20.89 -10.42 4.69
C THR A 274 -21.30 -11.71 3.98
N SER A 275 -20.51 -12.78 4.13
CA SER A 275 -20.81 -14.08 3.54
C SER A 275 -22.06 -14.71 4.17
N ASP A 276 -22.36 -14.40 5.44
CA ASP A 276 -23.54 -14.88 6.14
C ASP A 276 -24.83 -14.29 5.55
N SER A 277 -25.67 -15.16 5.00
CA SER A 277 -26.96 -14.82 4.40
C SER A 277 -27.93 -14.14 5.35
N ARG A 278 -27.80 -14.34 6.68
CA ARG A 278 -28.66 -13.72 7.70
C ARG A 278 -28.53 -12.20 7.75
N PHE A 279 -27.40 -11.65 7.31
CA PHE A 279 -27.07 -10.23 7.42
C PHE A 279 -26.83 -9.55 6.06
N ARG A 280 -27.22 -10.19 4.94
CA ARG A 280 -27.01 -9.66 3.57
C ARG A 280 -27.77 -8.35 3.28
N ASN A 281 -28.90 -8.08 3.94
CA ASN A 281 -29.57 -6.76 4.10
C ASN A 281 -30.82 -6.93 5.01
N PRO A 282 -31.12 -6.04 5.98
CA PRO A 282 -31.06 -4.58 5.85
C PRO A 282 -30.38 -3.87 7.04
N LEU A 283 -29.14 -3.38 6.86
CA LEU A 283 -28.43 -2.61 7.89
C LEU A 283 -28.86 -1.14 7.99
N GLY A 284 -29.79 -0.66 7.15
CA GLY A 284 -30.28 0.73 7.18
C GLY A 284 -29.25 1.82 6.84
N CYS A 285 -27.95 1.48 6.79
CA CYS A 285 -26.85 2.37 6.51
C CYS A 285 -26.63 2.59 5.01
N LYS A 286 -26.16 3.79 4.66
CA LYS A 286 -25.94 4.19 3.28
C LYS A 286 -24.64 3.60 2.75
N ASN A 287 -24.70 3.00 1.55
CA ASN A 287 -23.52 2.52 0.86
C ASN A 287 -22.67 3.72 0.39
N MET A 288 -21.46 3.83 0.92
CA MET A 288 -20.50 4.88 0.58
C MET A 288 -19.65 4.41 -0.59
N THR A 289 -19.81 5.06 -1.74
CA THR A 289 -18.89 4.94 -2.89
C THR A 289 -18.07 6.22 -2.98
N ARG A 290 -16.88 6.21 -3.61
CA ARG A 290 -16.01 7.40 -3.79
C ARG A 290 -16.70 8.65 -4.41
N TYR A 291 -17.94 8.53 -4.89
CA TYR A 291 -18.72 9.61 -5.51
C TYR A 291 -20.07 9.91 -4.84
N SER A 292 -20.48 9.20 -3.78
CA SER A 292 -21.75 9.48 -3.10
C SER A 292 -21.66 10.77 -2.28
N SER A 293 -22.64 11.67 -2.44
CA SER A 293 -22.70 12.87 -1.60
C SER A 293 -23.17 12.53 -0.19
N TYR A 294 -22.36 12.93 0.78
CA TYR A 294 -22.65 12.91 2.21
C TYR A 294 -23.78 13.90 2.54
N SER A 295 -24.81 13.46 3.26
CA SER A 295 -25.82 14.34 3.89
C SER A 295 -25.69 14.19 5.39
N SER A 296 -25.78 15.28 6.15
CA SER A 296 -25.77 15.26 7.63
C SER A 296 -26.97 14.53 8.24
N LEU A 297 -27.95 14.13 7.42
CA LEU A 297 -29.13 13.35 7.82
C LEU A 297 -28.93 11.83 7.77
N ASP A 298 -27.87 11.34 7.11
CA ASP A 298 -27.60 9.91 7.05
C ASP A 298 -27.04 9.45 8.40
N LYS A 299 -27.70 8.51 9.11
CA LYS A 299 -27.27 8.08 10.46
C LYS A 299 -25.96 7.27 10.46
N CYS A 300 -25.73 6.50 9.40
CA CYS A 300 -24.56 5.63 9.26
C CYS A 300 -24.16 5.40 7.80
N GLY A 301 -22.88 5.14 7.57
CA GLY A 301 -22.28 4.82 6.28
C GLY A 301 -21.59 3.46 6.31
N CYS A 302 -21.60 2.74 5.19
CA CYS A 302 -20.87 1.49 5.02
C CYS A 302 -20.01 1.51 3.76
N GLU A 303 -18.75 1.11 3.88
CA GLU A 303 -17.83 0.90 2.77
C GLU A 303 -17.72 -0.58 2.41
N TYR A 304 -17.65 -0.86 1.11
CA TYR A 304 -17.49 -2.22 0.57
C TYR A 304 -16.06 -2.40 0.11
N GLN A 305 -15.43 -3.45 0.61
CA GLN A 305 -14.07 -3.77 0.24
C GLN A 305 -13.90 -5.29 0.11
N TYR A 306 -12.81 -5.68 -0.55
CA TYR A 306 -12.49 -7.08 -0.82
C TYR A 306 -11.04 -7.35 -0.41
N PHE A 307 -10.85 -8.33 0.47
CA PHE A 307 -9.56 -8.62 1.11
C PHE A 307 -9.42 -10.11 1.25
N SER A 308 -8.30 -10.64 0.76
CA SER A 308 -7.92 -12.05 0.86
C SER A 308 -9.02 -13.06 0.46
N GLY A 309 -9.78 -12.78 -0.60
CA GLY A 309 -10.82 -13.69 -1.09
C GLY A 309 -12.22 -13.46 -0.50
N MET A 310 -12.35 -12.58 0.51
CA MET A 310 -13.60 -12.34 1.25
C MET A 310 -14.16 -10.95 0.99
N SER A 311 -15.50 -10.87 0.90
CA SER A 311 -16.22 -9.60 0.80
C SER A 311 -16.61 -9.15 2.21
N TYR A 312 -16.17 -7.96 2.61
CA TYR A 312 -16.50 -7.38 3.91
C TYR A 312 -17.10 -5.99 3.76
N ARG A 313 -17.78 -5.56 4.82
CA ARG A 313 -18.50 -4.29 4.87
C ARG A 313 -18.15 -3.55 6.15
N ASN A 314 -17.51 -2.40 6.06
CA ASN A 314 -17.17 -1.61 7.24
C ASN A 314 -18.17 -0.51 7.42
N CYS A 315 -18.96 -0.60 8.48
CA CYS A 315 -20.01 0.34 8.80
C CYS A 315 -19.63 1.16 10.03
N TYR A 316 -19.90 2.45 9.99
CA TYR A 316 -19.67 3.38 11.10
C TYR A 316 -20.83 4.35 11.23
N CYS A 317 -21.07 4.84 12.45
CA CYS A 317 -22.03 5.91 12.68
C CYS A 317 -21.46 7.23 12.16
N ASN A 318 -22.28 7.99 11.44
CA ASN A 318 -21.85 9.27 10.89
C ASN A 318 -21.67 10.32 12.00
N TYR A 319 -21.01 11.42 11.67
CA TYR A 319 -20.78 12.51 12.63
C TYR A 319 -22.10 12.99 13.26
N GLY A 320 -22.16 12.97 14.60
CA GLY A 320 -23.35 13.31 15.37
C GLY A 320 -24.25 12.13 15.76
N TYR A 321 -23.92 10.93 15.32
CA TYR A 321 -24.58 9.71 15.74
C TYR A 321 -23.59 8.83 16.53
N THR A 322 -24.08 8.17 17.57
CA THR A 322 -23.31 7.22 18.40
C THR A 322 -24.04 5.89 18.49
N GLY A 323 -23.31 4.81 18.79
CA GLY A 323 -23.89 3.46 18.89
C GLY A 323 -23.21 2.48 17.94
N ASN A 324 -23.98 1.53 17.41
CA ASN A 324 -23.44 0.42 16.63
C ASN A 324 -24.08 0.37 15.22
N ALA A 325 -23.28 0.67 14.20
CA ALA A 325 -23.71 0.70 12.80
C ALA A 325 -24.00 -0.69 12.20
N TYR A 326 -23.61 -1.77 12.89
CA TYR A 326 -23.90 -3.15 12.48
C TYR A 326 -25.24 -3.66 13.00
N ILE A 327 -25.96 -2.84 13.76
CA ILE A 327 -27.31 -3.13 14.24
C ILE A 327 -28.28 -2.22 13.48
N ARG A 328 -29.43 -2.77 13.08
CA ARG A 328 -30.49 -1.97 12.42
C ARG A 328 -30.94 -0.84 13.34
N ASP A 329 -30.89 0.39 12.83
CA ASP A 329 -31.14 1.63 13.60
C ASP A 329 -30.25 1.78 14.86
N GLY A 330 -29.10 1.09 14.91
CA GLY A 330 -28.20 1.12 16.06
C GLY A 330 -27.36 2.39 16.19
N CYS A 331 -27.34 3.27 15.18
CA CYS A 331 -26.77 4.61 15.28
C CYS A 331 -27.84 5.61 15.72
N ILE A 332 -27.67 6.11 16.94
CA ILE A 332 -28.61 6.99 17.65
C ILE A 332 -28.10 8.42 17.58
N ASP A 333 -29.01 9.37 17.34
CA ASP A 333 -28.68 10.79 17.29
C ASP A 333 -28.19 11.29 18.66
N THR A 334 -27.06 11.99 18.67
CA THR A 334 -26.43 12.45 19.90
C THR A 334 -27.13 13.72 20.36
N ASP A 335 -27.86 13.65 21.47
CA ASP A 335 -28.57 14.80 22.02
C ASP A 335 -27.61 15.84 22.61
N LEU A 336 -27.30 16.86 21.80
CA LEU A 336 -26.40 17.94 22.20
C LEU A 336 -27.01 18.87 23.26
N CYS A 337 -28.33 18.84 23.46
CA CYS A 337 -29.01 19.64 24.49
C CYS A 337 -28.83 19.08 25.91
N LYS A 338 -28.33 17.84 26.06
CA LYS A 338 -27.97 17.25 27.36
C LYS A 338 -26.53 17.58 27.81
N GLY A 339 -25.72 18.17 26.93
CA GLY A 339 -24.34 18.57 27.21
C GLY A 339 -24.22 19.91 27.97
N ARG A 340 -23.00 20.39 28.14
CA ARG A 340 -22.68 21.63 28.90
C ARG A 340 -23.03 22.93 28.16
N HIS A 341 -23.70 22.86 27.00
CA HIS A 341 -24.04 24.01 26.18
C HIS A 341 -25.49 24.44 26.43
N THR A 342 -25.69 25.54 27.15
CA THR A 342 -27.01 26.09 27.46
C THR A 342 -27.40 27.22 26.49
N CYS A 343 -28.61 27.14 25.95
CA CYS A 343 -29.27 28.26 25.27
C CYS A 343 -29.59 29.41 26.27
N LYS A 344 -29.78 30.64 25.79
CA LYS A 344 -30.17 31.80 26.63
C LYS A 344 -31.61 31.64 27.16
N GLU A 345 -31.95 32.30 28.29
CA GLU A 345 -33.20 32.12 29.08
C GLU A 345 -34.53 32.24 28.29
N ASP A 346 -34.55 32.97 27.17
CA ASP A 346 -35.74 33.17 26.33
C ASP A 346 -35.86 32.20 25.14
N THR A 347 -35.02 31.17 25.09
CA THR A 347 -34.97 30.20 24.00
C THR A 347 -34.97 28.77 24.50
N ASN A 348 -35.66 27.87 23.79
CA ASN A 348 -35.61 26.43 24.06
C ASN A 348 -34.53 25.79 23.17
N CYS A 349 -33.71 24.90 23.74
CA CYS A 349 -32.81 24.05 22.97
C CYS A 349 -33.63 22.96 22.27
N VAL A 350 -33.48 22.86 20.96
CA VAL A 350 -34.07 21.80 20.14
C VAL A 350 -32.92 21.06 19.48
N ASN A 351 -32.76 19.78 19.85
CA ASN A 351 -31.80 18.89 19.20
C ASN A 351 -32.23 18.64 17.75
N MET A 352 -31.31 18.84 16.81
CA MET A 352 -31.54 18.64 15.39
C MET A 352 -30.66 17.48 14.90
N PRO A 353 -31.13 16.66 13.95
CA PRO A 353 -30.36 15.52 13.48
C PRO A 353 -28.97 15.91 12.93
N GLY A 354 -27.93 15.16 13.31
CA GLY A 354 -26.58 15.27 12.73
C GLY A 354 -25.64 16.25 13.43
N SER A 355 -25.57 16.21 14.76
CA SER A 355 -24.65 17.04 15.57
C SER A 355 -24.95 18.55 15.51
N VAL A 356 -26.23 18.93 15.41
CA VAL A 356 -26.66 20.33 15.39
C VAL A 356 -27.72 20.55 16.47
N TYR A 357 -27.68 21.68 17.16
CA TYR A 357 -28.79 22.13 18.00
C TYR A 357 -29.22 23.53 17.60
N SER A 358 -30.49 23.85 17.81
CA SER A 358 -31.03 25.19 17.57
C SER A 358 -31.65 25.75 18.84
N CYS A 359 -31.39 27.02 19.13
CA CYS A 359 -32.06 27.75 20.20
C CYS A 359 -33.23 28.53 19.58
N VAL A 360 -34.46 28.03 19.76
CA VAL A 360 -35.65 28.66 19.17
C VAL A 360 -36.36 29.58 20.17
N PRO A 361 -36.78 30.79 19.76
CA PRO A 361 -37.63 31.66 20.58
C PRO A 361 -38.98 31.00 20.87
N LYS A 362 -39.53 31.24 22.05
CA LYS A 362 -40.88 30.77 22.41
C LYS A 362 -41.93 31.39 21.47
N PRO A 363 -42.85 30.61 20.87
CA PRO A 363 -43.70 31.09 19.77
C PRO A 363 -44.72 32.16 20.21
N LYS A 364 -44.87 33.21 19.38
CA LYS A 364 -46.02 34.14 19.38
C LYS A 364 -46.80 33.94 18.09
N ILE A 365 -48.10 33.66 18.22
CA ILE A 365 -48.99 33.26 17.13
C ILE A 365 -49.63 34.50 16.48
N THR A 366 -49.56 34.61 15.15
CA THR A 366 -50.48 35.46 14.33
C THR A 366 -50.82 34.75 13.01
N LYS A 367 -52.08 34.90 12.56
CA LYS A 367 -52.70 34.14 11.44
C LYS A 367 -52.60 34.90 10.08
N PRO A 368 -52.43 34.23 8.92
CA PRO A 368 -52.44 34.89 7.60
C PRO A 368 -53.73 34.67 6.77
N SER A 369 -53.95 35.53 5.77
CA SER A 369 -55.14 35.61 4.89
C SER A 369 -54.89 35.18 3.42
N LYS A 370 -55.97 35.09 2.63
CA LYS A 370 -56.14 34.31 1.38
C LYS A 370 -55.89 35.11 0.08
N PHE A 371 -54.64 35.31 -0.37
CA PHE A 371 -54.32 35.95 -1.68
C PHE A 371 -53.38 35.12 -2.60
N LEU A 372 -53.22 33.81 -2.37
CA LEU A 372 -52.05 33.04 -2.86
C LEU A 372 -52.16 32.33 -4.23
N VAL A 373 -53.32 32.26 -4.88
CA VAL A 373 -53.52 31.29 -5.97
C VAL A 373 -53.16 31.81 -7.37
N LEU A 374 -53.32 33.11 -7.68
CA LEU A 374 -53.00 33.64 -9.01
C LEU A 374 -51.50 33.97 -9.22
N LEU A 375 -50.73 34.09 -8.13
CA LEU A 375 -49.30 34.37 -8.16
C LEU A 375 -48.45 33.11 -8.48
N GLY A 376 -49.01 31.91 -8.24
CA GLY A 376 -48.26 30.64 -8.31
C GLY A 376 -47.84 30.20 -9.72
N THR A 377 -48.62 30.53 -10.76
CA THR A 377 -48.33 30.08 -12.14
C THR A 377 -47.20 30.88 -12.80
N LEU A 378 -47.14 32.19 -12.55
CA LEU A 378 -46.04 33.05 -13.01
C LEU A 378 -44.73 32.70 -12.28
N ILE A 379 -44.81 32.38 -10.99
CA ILE A 379 -43.67 31.95 -10.17
C ILE A 379 -43.16 30.58 -10.61
N GLY A 380 -44.02 29.66 -11.04
CA GLY A 380 -43.61 28.34 -11.55
C GLY A 380 -42.70 28.42 -12.79
N LEU A 381 -43.05 29.28 -13.75
CA LEU A 381 -42.27 29.47 -14.99
C LEU A 381 -40.94 30.20 -14.75
N LEU A 382 -40.94 31.24 -13.91
CA LEU A 382 -39.72 31.91 -13.44
C LEU A 382 -38.83 30.97 -12.62
N GLY A 383 -39.44 30.10 -11.81
CA GLY A 383 -38.77 29.06 -11.04
C GLY A 383 -38.00 28.10 -11.95
N LEU A 384 -38.64 27.59 -13.01
CA LEU A 384 -38.01 26.67 -13.97
C LEU A 384 -36.80 27.31 -14.68
N LEU A 385 -36.95 28.55 -15.15
CA LEU A 385 -35.85 29.30 -15.79
C LEU A 385 -34.71 29.58 -14.82
N SER A 386 -35.01 29.86 -13.55
CA SER A 386 -33.99 30.06 -12.51
C SER A 386 -33.20 28.77 -12.24
N VAL A 387 -33.84 27.60 -12.23
CA VAL A 387 -33.18 26.30 -12.04
C VAL A 387 -32.22 25.98 -13.20
N VAL A 388 -32.65 26.22 -14.45
CA VAL A 388 -31.79 26.05 -15.63
C VAL A 388 -30.60 27.01 -15.59
N GLY A 389 -30.83 28.27 -15.20
CA GLY A 389 -29.79 29.27 -15.02
C GLY A 389 -28.77 28.89 -13.95
N VAL A 390 -29.24 28.44 -12.78
CA VAL A 390 -28.41 27.95 -11.67
C VAL A 390 -27.61 26.71 -12.09
N TYR A 391 -28.21 25.77 -12.82
CA TYR A 391 -27.52 24.58 -13.33
C TYR A 391 -26.42 24.96 -14.35
N GLY A 392 -26.71 25.89 -15.26
CA GLY A 392 -25.74 26.46 -16.20
C GLY A 392 -24.58 27.14 -15.47
N MET A 393 -24.88 27.99 -14.50
CA MET A 393 -23.89 28.65 -13.64
C MET A 393 -23.06 27.65 -12.84
N TYR A 394 -23.68 26.63 -12.25
CA TYR A 394 -22.99 25.53 -11.57
C TYR A 394 -22.01 24.83 -12.52
N LYS A 395 -22.43 24.51 -13.76
CA LYS A 395 -21.53 23.91 -14.76
C LYS A 395 -20.38 24.83 -15.15
N LEU A 396 -20.63 26.13 -15.32
CA LEU A 396 -19.59 27.12 -15.62
C LEU A 396 -18.59 27.28 -14.46
N VAL A 397 -19.08 27.35 -13.22
CA VAL A 397 -18.24 27.39 -12.01
C VAL A 397 -17.44 26.10 -11.88
N LYS A 398 -18.05 24.93 -12.06
CA LYS A 398 -17.36 23.63 -12.05
C LYS A 398 -16.28 23.55 -13.13
N LYS A 399 -16.57 24.03 -14.35
CA LYS A 399 -15.60 24.12 -15.46
C LYS A 399 -14.45 25.07 -15.13
N ARG A 400 -14.73 26.27 -14.60
CA ARG A 400 -13.70 27.22 -14.14
C ARG A 400 -12.83 26.65 -13.02
N ARG A 401 -13.44 26.02 -12.00
CA ARG A 401 -12.70 25.37 -10.90
C ARG A 401 -11.77 24.27 -11.41
N ARG A 402 -12.20 23.46 -12.38
CA ARG A 402 -11.35 22.44 -13.03
C ARG A 402 -10.15 23.05 -13.76
N ILE A 403 -10.36 24.11 -14.54
CA ILE A 403 -9.27 24.82 -15.25
C ILE A 403 -8.28 25.44 -14.27
N ILE A 404 -8.77 26.10 -13.21
CA ILE A 404 -7.91 26.69 -12.18
C ILE A 404 -7.10 25.62 -11.45
N ARG A 405 -7.73 24.49 -11.08
CA ARG A 405 -7.05 23.38 -10.42
C ARG A 405 -5.98 22.74 -11.32
N SER A 406 -6.31 22.48 -12.59
CA SER A 406 -5.35 21.96 -13.58
C SER A 406 -4.16 22.92 -13.78
N LYS A 407 -4.39 24.24 -13.89
CA LYS A 407 -3.30 25.23 -13.95
C LYS A 407 -2.46 25.27 -12.67
N LYS A 408 -3.07 25.06 -11.50
CA LYS A 408 -2.34 24.96 -10.21
C LYS A 408 -1.42 23.74 -10.20
N PHE A 409 -1.91 22.57 -10.62
CA PHE A 409 -1.10 21.36 -10.72
C PHE A 409 0.01 21.50 -11.76
N PHE A 410 -0.30 22.06 -12.94
CA PHE A 410 0.70 22.32 -13.97
C PHE A 410 1.87 23.18 -13.47
N LYS A 411 1.57 24.20 -12.64
CA LYS A 411 2.60 25.03 -12.02
C LYS A 411 3.36 24.30 -10.89
N ARG A 412 2.64 23.58 -10.02
CA ARG A 412 3.23 22.82 -8.91
C ARG A 412 4.19 21.74 -9.41
N ASN A 413 3.81 21.02 -10.47
CA ASN A 413 4.55 19.89 -11.00
C ASN A 413 5.64 20.32 -12.00
N GLY A 414 6.18 21.53 -11.87
CA GLY A 414 7.31 22.00 -12.67
C GLY A 414 7.01 22.28 -14.15
N GLY A 415 5.75 22.38 -14.58
CA GLY A 415 5.40 22.49 -15.99
C GLY A 415 5.90 23.74 -16.71
N LEU A 416 6.22 24.81 -15.97
CA LEU A 416 6.88 25.99 -16.55
C LEU A 416 8.35 25.71 -16.88
N LEU A 417 9.08 25.06 -15.97
CA LEU A 417 10.48 24.67 -16.17
C LEU A 417 10.61 23.66 -17.31
N LEU A 418 9.74 22.64 -17.32
CA LEU A 418 9.74 21.63 -18.38
C LEU A 418 9.41 22.26 -19.75
N LYS A 419 8.43 23.17 -19.82
CA LYS A 419 8.15 23.89 -21.08
C LYS A 419 9.35 24.69 -21.58
N GLN A 420 10.06 25.35 -20.68
CA GLN A 420 11.26 26.11 -21.03
C GLN A 420 12.32 25.16 -21.59
N GLN A 421 12.64 24.06 -20.91
CA GLN A 421 13.59 23.06 -21.41
C GLN A 421 13.18 22.50 -22.78
N LEU A 422 11.91 22.13 -22.97
CA LEU A 422 11.40 21.66 -24.27
C LEU A 422 11.53 22.70 -25.40
N THR A 423 11.43 23.99 -25.09
CA THR A 423 11.62 25.06 -26.08
C THR A 423 13.09 25.32 -26.40
N THR A 424 13.99 25.22 -25.42
CA THR A 424 15.43 25.41 -25.62
C THR A 424 16.09 24.22 -26.34
N THR A 425 15.59 23.00 -26.09
CA THR A 425 16.13 21.76 -26.67
C THR A 425 15.62 21.47 -28.08
N LYS A 426 14.84 22.36 -28.71
CA LYS A 426 14.43 22.21 -30.13
C LYS A 426 15.59 22.13 -31.13
N ASN A 427 16.83 22.41 -30.70
CA ASN A 427 18.05 22.25 -31.50
C ASN A 427 18.94 21.05 -31.06
N GLY A 428 18.46 20.16 -30.17
CA GLY A 428 19.21 18.99 -29.68
C GLY A 428 18.33 17.76 -29.51
N ASN A 429 18.88 16.58 -29.77
CA ASN A 429 18.24 15.26 -29.98
C ASN A 429 17.52 14.62 -28.76
N VAL A 430 16.86 15.39 -27.89
CA VAL A 430 16.14 14.84 -26.71
C VAL A 430 14.68 14.54 -27.05
N GLU A 431 14.33 13.26 -27.08
CA GLU A 431 13.04 12.74 -27.58
C GLU A 431 11.86 12.83 -26.60
N MET A 432 12.04 13.40 -25.40
CA MET A 432 10.90 13.76 -24.55
C MET A 432 10.19 14.96 -25.17
N SER A 433 9.25 14.73 -26.09
CA SER A 433 8.82 15.77 -27.03
C SER A 433 7.47 16.42 -26.70
N ARG A 434 6.71 15.88 -25.72
CA ARG A 434 5.30 16.27 -25.58
C ARG A 434 4.77 16.32 -24.15
N ILE A 435 4.11 17.44 -23.83
CA ILE A 435 3.23 17.55 -22.67
C ILE A 435 1.80 17.23 -23.12
N PHE A 436 1.23 16.17 -22.53
CA PHE A 436 -0.13 15.73 -22.79
C PHE A 436 -1.12 16.43 -21.85
N SER A 437 -2.34 16.69 -22.35
CA SER A 437 -3.42 17.19 -21.50
C SER A 437 -4.11 16.04 -20.76
N SER A 438 -4.65 16.32 -19.57
CA SER A 438 -5.39 15.31 -18.80
C SER A 438 -6.63 14.83 -19.57
N LYS A 439 -7.25 15.72 -20.35
CA LYS A 439 -8.40 15.39 -21.21
C LYS A 439 -8.01 14.42 -22.32
N GLU A 440 -6.86 14.62 -22.93
CA GLU A 440 -6.34 13.74 -23.99
C GLU A 440 -6.06 12.34 -23.46
N LEU A 441 -5.32 12.23 -22.35
CA LEU A 441 -5.01 10.92 -21.76
C LEU A 441 -6.27 10.18 -21.28
N LYS A 442 -7.23 10.89 -20.69
CA LYS A 442 -8.53 10.30 -20.33
C LYS A 442 -9.28 9.77 -21.54
N LYS A 443 -9.24 10.47 -22.68
CA LYS A 443 -9.87 9.97 -23.91
C LYS A 443 -9.11 8.74 -24.43
N ALA A 444 -7.78 8.79 -24.42
CA ALA A 444 -6.94 7.72 -24.94
C ALA A 444 -7.08 6.41 -24.14
N THR A 445 -7.24 6.50 -22.82
CA THR A 445 -7.33 5.35 -21.90
C THR A 445 -8.77 4.98 -21.54
N ASP A 446 -9.77 5.50 -22.25
CA ASP A 446 -11.20 5.34 -21.93
C ASP A 446 -11.51 5.58 -20.44
N ASN A 447 -11.18 6.79 -19.98
CA ASN A 447 -11.26 7.25 -18.60
C ASN A 447 -10.45 6.40 -17.60
N PHE A 448 -9.33 5.83 -18.02
CA PHE A 448 -8.52 4.87 -17.25
C PHE A 448 -9.34 3.62 -16.89
N SER A 449 -10.02 3.05 -17.88
CA SER A 449 -10.78 1.81 -17.72
C SER A 449 -9.89 0.66 -17.25
N VAL A 450 -10.44 -0.21 -16.39
CA VAL A 450 -9.78 -1.42 -15.90
C VAL A 450 -9.48 -2.38 -17.04
N ASP A 451 -10.32 -2.42 -18.08
CA ASP A 451 -10.15 -3.27 -19.27
C ASP A 451 -8.94 -2.88 -20.12
N ARG A 452 -8.34 -1.71 -19.85
CA ARG A 452 -7.14 -1.22 -20.52
C ARG A 452 -5.88 -1.39 -19.68
N VAL A 453 -5.94 -2.05 -18.52
CA VAL A 453 -4.76 -2.25 -17.66
C VAL A 453 -3.79 -3.24 -18.31
N LEU A 454 -2.54 -2.81 -18.49
CA LEU A 454 -1.42 -3.65 -18.94
C LEU A 454 -0.67 -4.29 -17.78
N GLY A 455 -0.62 -3.59 -16.64
CA GLY A 455 0.05 -4.04 -15.43
C GLY A 455 -0.23 -3.12 -14.25
N GLN A 456 -0.13 -3.67 -13.04
CA GLN A 456 -0.31 -2.95 -11.79
C GLN A 456 0.75 -3.42 -10.78
N GLY A 457 1.44 -2.47 -10.15
CA GLY A 457 2.50 -2.74 -9.16
C GLY A 457 2.66 -1.62 -8.14
N GLY A 458 3.76 -1.67 -7.38
CA GLY A 458 4.07 -0.68 -6.32
C GLY A 458 4.25 0.76 -6.83
N GLN A 459 4.64 0.92 -8.11
CA GLN A 459 4.82 2.24 -8.73
C GLN A 459 3.55 2.80 -9.39
N GLY A 460 2.45 2.03 -9.42
CA GLY A 460 1.17 2.48 -9.99
C GLY A 460 0.52 1.48 -10.94
N THR A 461 -0.33 2.00 -11.81
CA THR A 461 -1.06 1.22 -12.83
C THR A 461 -0.73 1.76 -14.22
N VAL A 462 -0.43 0.85 -15.15
CA VAL A 462 -0.13 1.15 -16.56
C VAL A 462 -1.33 0.79 -17.42
N TYR A 463 -1.77 1.74 -18.25
CA TYR A 463 -2.95 1.60 -19.12
C TYR A 463 -2.55 1.64 -20.60
N LYS A 464 -3.19 0.82 -21.43
CA LYS A 464 -3.13 0.90 -22.89
C LYS A 464 -3.99 2.06 -23.38
N GLY A 465 -3.33 3.08 -23.93
CA GLY A 465 -3.97 4.25 -24.52
C GLY A 465 -3.91 4.23 -26.05
N MET A 466 -4.92 4.81 -26.70
CA MET A 466 -4.88 5.14 -28.14
C MET A 466 -4.99 6.66 -28.31
N LEU A 467 -3.93 7.30 -28.78
CA LEU A 467 -3.90 8.73 -29.05
C LEU A 467 -4.82 9.09 -30.23
N ALA A 468 -5.14 10.38 -30.36
CA ALA A 468 -6.04 10.86 -31.42
C ALA A 468 -5.49 10.65 -32.84
N ASP A 469 -4.17 10.49 -32.98
CA ASP A 469 -3.47 10.19 -34.23
C ASP A 469 -3.36 8.67 -34.51
N GLY A 470 -4.01 7.83 -33.69
CA GLY A 470 -4.00 6.37 -33.83
C GLY A 470 -2.83 5.67 -33.15
N ARG A 471 -1.82 6.39 -32.65
CA ARG A 471 -0.67 5.77 -31.96
C ARG A 471 -1.10 5.12 -30.65
N ILE A 472 -0.68 3.88 -30.44
CA ILE A 472 -0.89 3.16 -29.19
C ILE A 472 0.25 3.52 -28.21
N VAL A 473 -0.11 3.81 -26.96
CA VAL A 473 0.83 4.24 -25.91
C VAL A 473 0.57 3.51 -24.61
N ALA A 474 1.59 3.43 -23.75
CA ALA A 474 1.46 2.96 -22.37
C ALA A 474 1.41 4.17 -21.42
N VAL A 475 0.36 4.28 -20.62
CA VAL A 475 0.11 5.43 -19.73
C VAL A 475 0.26 4.97 -18.28
N LYS A 476 1.39 5.31 -17.63
CA LYS A 476 1.69 4.97 -16.23
C LYS A 476 1.14 6.05 -15.31
N ARG A 477 0.29 5.63 -14.36
CA ARG A 477 -0.31 6.50 -13.35
C ARG A 477 -0.03 5.95 -11.96
N SER A 478 0.68 6.73 -11.14
CA SER A 478 0.99 6.38 -9.75
C SER A 478 -0.25 6.42 -8.85
N LYS A 479 -0.25 5.62 -7.77
CA LYS A 479 -1.35 5.53 -6.78
C LYS A 479 -1.12 6.52 -5.63
N LEU A 480 -2.03 7.49 -5.48
CA LEU A 480 -2.15 8.47 -4.38
C LEU A 480 -0.85 9.22 -4.02
N VAL A 481 -0.96 10.20 -3.12
CA VAL A 481 0.01 11.28 -2.93
C VAL A 481 0.97 10.93 -1.80
N ASP A 482 2.25 10.76 -2.15
CA ASP A 482 3.39 10.87 -1.24
C ASP A 482 4.43 11.79 -1.89
N GLU A 483 5.23 12.52 -1.11
CA GLU A 483 6.30 13.37 -1.65
C GLU A 483 7.33 12.54 -2.41
N ASP A 484 7.63 11.33 -1.92
CA ASP A 484 8.50 10.34 -2.55
C ASP A 484 8.05 10.00 -3.99
N LYS A 485 6.73 9.96 -4.25
CA LYS A 485 6.18 9.68 -5.59
C LYS A 485 6.35 10.83 -6.57
N MET A 486 6.47 12.06 -6.08
CA MET A 486 6.81 13.21 -6.93
C MET A 486 8.29 13.17 -7.30
N GLU A 487 9.18 12.80 -6.37
CA GLU A 487 10.60 12.64 -6.65
C GLU A 487 10.89 11.51 -7.65
N GLU A 488 10.22 10.35 -7.50
CA GLU A 488 10.28 9.26 -8.49
C GLU A 488 9.93 9.75 -9.90
N PHE A 489 8.86 10.55 -10.04
CA PHE A 489 8.47 11.13 -11.32
C PHE A 489 9.53 12.08 -11.89
N ILE A 490 10.03 13.02 -11.07
CA ILE A 490 11.03 14.00 -11.53
C ILE A 490 12.29 13.27 -11.97
N ASN A 491 12.75 12.28 -11.21
CA ASN A 491 13.90 11.46 -11.53
C ASN A 491 13.68 10.67 -12.83
N GLU A 492 12.54 9.99 -12.98
CA GLU A 492 12.24 9.19 -14.16
C GLU A 492 12.18 10.06 -15.44
N VAL A 493 11.59 11.26 -15.36
CA VAL A 493 11.61 12.24 -16.47
C VAL A 493 13.03 12.71 -16.79
N ALA A 494 13.80 13.11 -15.77
CA ALA A 494 15.15 13.64 -15.96
C ALA A 494 16.08 12.59 -16.57
N LEU A 495 16.03 11.34 -16.09
CA LEU A 495 16.86 10.24 -16.57
C LEU A 495 16.45 9.79 -17.97
N LEU A 496 15.18 9.50 -18.20
CA LEU A 496 14.72 9.00 -19.51
C LEU A 496 14.78 10.04 -20.61
N SER A 497 14.81 11.35 -20.28
CA SER A 497 15.08 12.39 -21.27
C SER A 497 16.53 12.38 -21.78
N GLN A 498 17.47 11.79 -21.04
CA GLN A 498 18.88 11.74 -21.39
C GLN A 498 19.31 10.38 -21.98
N ILE A 499 18.45 9.36 -21.86
CA ILE A 499 18.70 8.02 -22.37
C ILE A 499 18.14 7.89 -23.79
N ASN A 500 18.98 7.45 -24.73
CA ASN A 500 18.55 7.05 -26.06
C ASN A 500 19.21 5.72 -26.44
N HIS A 501 18.48 4.62 -26.23
CA HIS A 501 18.98 3.27 -26.51
C HIS A 501 17.85 2.36 -27.01
N ARG A 502 18.14 1.53 -28.01
CA ARG A 502 17.15 0.66 -28.68
C ARG A 502 16.52 -0.41 -27.76
N HIS A 503 17.23 -0.80 -26.71
CA HIS A 503 16.81 -1.80 -25.71
C HIS A 503 16.37 -1.17 -24.38
N ILE A 504 15.99 0.10 -24.39
CA ILE A 504 15.39 0.80 -23.25
C ILE A 504 14.04 1.37 -23.72
N VAL A 505 13.00 1.26 -22.89
CA VAL A 505 11.67 1.79 -23.19
C VAL A 505 11.71 3.31 -23.24
N LYS A 506 11.20 3.86 -24.35
CA LYS A 506 11.20 5.29 -24.62
C LYS A 506 10.05 6.01 -23.91
N LEU A 507 10.39 7.08 -23.20
CA LEU A 507 9.44 8.05 -22.67
C LEU A 507 8.98 9.01 -23.78
N LEU A 508 7.70 8.99 -24.13
CA LEU A 508 7.12 9.87 -25.15
C LEU A 508 6.72 11.23 -24.58
N GLY A 509 6.40 11.28 -23.29
CA GLY A 509 6.06 12.52 -22.61
C GLY A 509 5.34 12.33 -21.28
N CYS A 510 4.75 13.41 -20.77
CA CYS A 510 4.06 13.39 -19.48
C CYS A 510 2.84 14.31 -19.46
N CYS A 511 1.97 14.13 -18.47
CA CYS A 511 0.87 15.04 -18.15
C CYS A 511 1.07 15.61 -16.75
N LEU A 512 1.10 16.94 -16.65
CA LEU A 512 1.33 17.69 -15.41
C LEU A 512 0.05 18.33 -14.85
N GLU A 513 -1.09 18.11 -15.50
CA GLU A 513 -2.39 18.71 -15.14
C GLU A 513 -3.15 17.93 -14.05
N THR A 514 -2.54 16.86 -13.54
CA THR A 514 -3.06 15.95 -12.51
C THR A 514 -2.34 16.17 -11.19
N GLU A 515 -2.92 15.65 -10.10
CA GLU A 515 -2.36 15.79 -8.75
C GLU A 515 -0.96 15.16 -8.64
N VAL A 516 -0.83 13.91 -9.06
CA VAL A 516 0.45 13.27 -9.36
C VAL A 516 0.60 13.23 -10.89
N PRO A 517 1.76 13.63 -11.44
CA PRO A 517 2.00 13.55 -12.88
C PRO A 517 1.80 12.14 -13.46
N VAL A 518 1.44 12.09 -14.74
CA VAL A 518 1.22 10.84 -15.48
C VAL A 518 2.29 10.72 -16.57
N LEU A 519 2.91 9.55 -16.70
CA LEU A 519 3.96 9.29 -17.69
C LEU A 519 3.38 8.53 -18.89
N VAL A 520 3.88 8.83 -20.09
CA VAL A 520 3.44 8.24 -21.34
C VAL A 520 4.64 7.65 -22.07
N TYR A 521 4.64 6.35 -22.29
CA TYR A 521 5.70 5.59 -22.94
C TYR A 521 5.22 5.02 -24.27
N GLU A 522 6.19 4.56 -25.07
CA GLU A 522 5.87 3.67 -26.18
C GLU A 522 5.17 2.40 -25.67
N TYR A 523 4.21 1.90 -26.45
CA TYR A 523 3.54 0.65 -26.13
C TYR A 523 4.36 -0.53 -26.62
N ILE A 524 4.58 -1.50 -25.74
CA ILE A 524 5.32 -2.73 -26.03
C ILE A 524 4.33 -3.91 -26.01
N PRO A 525 4.05 -4.56 -27.16
CA PRO A 525 2.87 -5.41 -27.31
C PRO A 525 2.99 -6.81 -26.71
N ASN A 526 4.18 -7.43 -26.68
CA ASN A 526 4.34 -8.82 -26.24
C ASN A 526 4.55 -8.97 -24.72
N GLY A 527 4.24 -7.91 -23.95
CA GLY A 527 4.25 -7.94 -22.49
C GLY A 527 5.64 -8.09 -21.87
N ASP A 528 5.66 -8.57 -20.63
CA ASP A 528 6.87 -8.78 -19.84
C ASP A 528 7.45 -10.20 -20.00
N LEU A 529 8.78 -10.30 -19.88
CA LEU A 529 9.54 -11.54 -20.02
C LEU A 529 9.18 -12.56 -18.93
N PHE A 530 8.82 -12.12 -17.72
CA PHE A 530 8.43 -13.00 -16.63
C PHE A 530 7.23 -13.87 -17.02
N LYS A 531 6.14 -13.26 -17.53
CA LYS A 531 4.97 -14.01 -18.02
C LYS A 531 5.32 -14.92 -19.19
N ARG A 532 6.20 -14.47 -20.09
CA ARG A 532 6.59 -15.25 -21.26
C ARG A 532 7.43 -16.48 -20.90
N LEU A 533 8.27 -16.37 -19.87
CA LEU A 533 9.17 -17.43 -19.44
C LEU A 533 8.45 -18.48 -18.57
N HIS A 534 7.54 -18.04 -17.68
CA HIS A 534 6.91 -18.88 -16.65
C HIS A 534 5.40 -19.12 -16.81
N GLY A 535 4.73 -18.48 -17.77
CA GLY A 535 3.30 -18.65 -17.98
C GLY A 535 2.97 -19.79 -18.94
N ASP A 536 1.82 -20.45 -18.74
CA ASP A 536 1.21 -21.40 -19.68
C ASP A 536 0.57 -20.67 -20.88
N VAL A 537 1.32 -19.77 -21.51
CA VAL A 537 0.79 -19.00 -22.64
C VAL A 537 0.78 -19.91 -23.86
N SER A 538 -0.43 -20.21 -24.35
CA SER A 538 -0.77 -20.98 -25.54
C SER A 538 -0.32 -20.33 -26.87
N ASP A 539 0.72 -19.50 -26.86
CA ASP A 539 1.28 -18.88 -28.06
C ASP A 539 2.36 -19.78 -28.67
N ASP A 540 2.37 -19.88 -30.00
CA ASP A 540 3.35 -20.64 -30.79
C ASP A 540 4.82 -20.19 -30.62
N TYR A 541 5.08 -19.05 -29.96
CA TYR A 541 6.45 -18.52 -29.81
C TYR A 541 7.22 -19.25 -28.69
N LYS A 542 8.03 -20.24 -29.11
CA LYS A 542 8.88 -21.05 -28.22
C LYS A 542 10.08 -20.26 -27.71
N MET A 543 10.31 -20.32 -26.40
CA MET A 543 11.46 -19.69 -25.73
C MET A 543 12.72 -20.57 -25.83
N THR A 544 13.22 -20.74 -27.06
CA THR A 544 14.43 -21.53 -27.37
C THR A 544 15.68 -20.89 -26.74
N TRP A 545 16.77 -21.65 -26.62
CA TRP A 545 18.03 -21.14 -26.08
C TRP A 545 18.51 -19.88 -26.82
N GLU A 546 18.48 -19.88 -28.14
CA GLU A 546 18.92 -18.74 -28.96
C GLU A 546 18.14 -17.46 -28.66
N VAL A 547 16.82 -17.57 -28.43
CA VAL A 547 15.99 -16.43 -28.03
C VAL A 547 16.39 -15.94 -26.64
N ARG A 548 16.62 -16.84 -25.67
CA ARG A 548 17.02 -16.48 -24.30
C ARG A 548 18.40 -15.81 -24.28
N LEU A 549 19.37 -16.36 -24.99
CA LEU A 549 20.72 -15.80 -25.11
C LEU A 549 20.68 -14.42 -25.79
N ARG A 550 19.88 -14.26 -26.86
CA ARG A 550 19.67 -12.95 -27.50
C ARG A 550 19.13 -11.92 -26.51
N ILE A 551 18.08 -12.28 -25.76
CA ILE A 551 17.50 -11.40 -24.73
C ILE A 551 18.56 -11.01 -23.69
N ALA A 552 19.36 -11.97 -23.21
CA ALA A 552 20.43 -11.70 -22.26
C ALA A 552 21.45 -10.69 -22.81
N VAL A 553 21.89 -10.85 -24.06
CA VAL A 553 22.80 -9.92 -24.76
C VAL A 553 22.18 -8.52 -24.88
N GLU A 554 20.92 -8.42 -25.33
CA GLU A 554 20.23 -7.15 -25.51
C GLU A 554 20.08 -6.36 -24.19
N ILE A 555 19.79 -7.06 -23.09
CA ILE A 555 19.69 -6.48 -21.74
C ILE A 555 21.06 -6.07 -21.21
N ALA A 556 22.08 -6.93 -21.37
CA ALA A 556 23.44 -6.62 -20.95
C ALA A 556 23.99 -5.38 -21.66
N GLY A 557 23.73 -5.24 -22.97
CA GLY A 557 24.08 -4.04 -23.73
C GLY A 557 23.37 -2.78 -23.23
N ALA A 558 22.08 -2.88 -22.90
CA ALA A 558 21.32 -1.76 -22.30
C ALA A 558 21.90 -1.32 -20.95
N LEU A 559 22.21 -2.28 -20.07
CA LEU A 559 22.81 -2.02 -18.76
C LEU A 559 24.24 -1.46 -18.88
N SER A 560 25.05 -1.99 -19.80
CA SER A 560 26.38 -1.45 -20.09
C SER A 560 26.31 -0.01 -20.57
N TYR A 561 25.33 0.33 -21.41
CA TYR A 561 25.10 1.71 -21.84
C TYR A 561 24.80 2.62 -20.63
N MET A 562 23.88 2.21 -19.76
CA MET A 562 23.48 3.01 -18.59
C MET A 562 24.62 3.21 -17.59
N HIS A 563 25.44 2.19 -17.35
CA HIS A 563 26.52 2.26 -16.37
C HIS A 563 27.75 3.01 -16.87
N SER A 564 28.05 2.95 -18.18
CA SER A 564 29.37 3.36 -18.69
C SER A 564 29.34 4.34 -19.87
N ALA A 565 28.26 4.43 -20.63
CA ALA A 565 28.21 5.25 -21.86
C ALA A 565 27.22 6.43 -21.78
N ALA A 566 26.28 6.41 -20.82
CA ALA A 566 25.44 7.54 -20.52
C ALA A 566 26.26 8.72 -19.96
N SER A 567 25.76 9.95 -20.10
CA SER A 567 26.46 11.17 -19.65
C SER A 567 26.81 11.16 -18.16
N PHE A 568 25.96 10.53 -17.34
CA PHE A 568 26.24 10.19 -15.95
C PHE A 568 25.91 8.71 -15.77
N PRO A 569 26.65 7.95 -14.94
CA PRO A 569 26.28 6.58 -14.61
C PRO A 569 24.86 6.51 -14.02
N ILE A 570 24.03 5.63 -14.57
CA ILE A 570 22.63 5.43 -14.16
C ILE A 570 22.48 4.02 -13.62
N PHE A 571 22.14 3.89 -12.34
CA PHE A 571 21.83 2.61 -11.71
C PHE A 571 20.33 2.37 -11.72
N HIS A 572 19.89 1.22 -12.23
CA HIS A 572 18.47 0.95 -12.44
C HIS A 572 17.76 0.61 -11.13
N ARG A 573 18.36 -0.24 -10.29
CA ARG A 573 17.89 -0.64 -8.95
C ARG A 573 16.70 -1.59 -8.88
N ASP A 574 16.15 -2.00 -10.01
CA ASP A 574 15.00 -2.92 -10.06
C ASP A 574 15.01 -3.78 -11.34
N ILE A 575 16.19 -4.33 -11.66
CA ILE A 575 16.34 -5.26 -12.79
C ILE A 575 15.71 -6.60 -12.43
N LYS A 576 14.70 -6.99 -13.22
CA LYS A 576 13.97 -8.25 -13.10
C LYS A 576 13.25 -8.59 -14.39
N THR A 577 12.89 -9.85 -14.60
CA THR A 577 12.17 -10.31 -15.81
C THR A 577 10.80 -9.62 -15.98
N ALA A 578 10.15 -9.16 -14.91
CA ALA A 578 8.90 -8.40 -14.97
C ALA A 578 9.06 -6.96 -15.49
N ASN A 579 10.27 -6.39 -15.41
CA ASN A 579 10.60 -5.05 -15.93
C ASN A 579 11.31 -5.11 -17.30
N ILE A 580 11.40 -6.30 -17.89
CA ILE A 580 11.94 -6.53 -19.23
C ILE A 580 10.76 -6.81 -20.16
N LEU A 581 10.50 -5.90 -21.09
CA LEU A 581 9.39 -6.01 -22.04
C LEU A 581 9.86 -6.52 -23.40
N LEU A 582 8.96 -7.13 -24.16
CA LEU A 582 9.25 -7.70 -25.48
C LEU A 582 8.52 -6.92 -26.58
N ASP A 583 9.27 -6.34 -27.52
CA ASP A 583 8.70 -5.61 -28.66
C ASP A 583 8.05 -6.55 -29.70
N GLU A 584 7.47 -5.98 -30.76
CA GLU A 584 6.81 -6.73 -31.85
C GLU A 584 7.67 -7.84 -32.46
N LYS A 585 9.01 -7.68 -32.43
CA LYS A 585 9.99 -8.63 -32.95
C LYS A 585 10.62 -9.49 -31.85
N TYR A 586 10.02 -9.50 -30.66
CA TYR A 586 10.53 -10.20 -29.47
C TYR A 586 11.96 -9.80 -29.11
N ARG A 587 12.28 -8.50 -29.28
CA ARG A 587 13.51 -7.91 -28.74
C ARG A 587 13.23 -7.33 -27.37
N ALA A 588 14.20 -7.48 -26.48
CA ALA A 588 14.09 -7.05 -25.10
C ALA A 588 14.26 -5.54 -24.97
N LYS A 589 13.45 -4.93 -24.09
CA LYS A 589 13.58 -3.55 -23.65
C LYS A 589 13.45 -3.45 -22.13
N VAL A 590 14.43 -2.81 -21.50
CA VAL A 590 14.41 -2.48 -20.06
C VAL A 590 13.40 -1.36 -19.80
N SER A 591 12.59 -1.50 -18.76
CA SER A 591 11.54 -0.57 -18.38
C SER A 591 11.54 -0.31 -16.87
N ASP A 592 10.73 0.67 -16.45
CA ASP A 592 10.45 1.01 -15.04
C ASP A 592 11.61 1.68 -14.27
N PHE A 593 11.84 2.96 -14.56
CA PHE A 593 12.99 3.73 -14.07
C PHE A 593 12.71 4.54 -12.80
N GLY A 594 11.58 4.32 -12.12
CA GLY A 594 11.17 5.13 -10.96
C GLY A 594 12.14 5.02 -9.77
N THR A 595 12.76 3.85 -9.59
CA THR A 595 13.77 3.61 -8.54
C THR A 595 15.19 4.01 -8.96
N SER A 596 15.40 4.28 -10.25
CA SER A 596 16.73 4.53 -10.82
C SER A 596 17.32 5.84 -10.32
N ARG A 597 18.65 5.90 -10.25
CA ARG A 597 19.38 7.08 -9.77
C ARG A 597 20.63 7.30 -10.62
N SER A 598 20.91 8.56 -10.94
CA SER A 598 22.20 8.98 -11.50
C SER A 598 23.18 9.28 -10.38
N VAL A 599 24.45 8.96 -10.62
CA VAL A 599 25.54 9.17 -9.67
C VAL A 599 26.56 10.12 -10.30
N THR A 600 27.21 11.00 -9.52
CA THR A 600 28.31 11.80 -10.06
C THR A 600 29.51 10.88 -10.35
N ILE A 601 30.36 11.26 -11.30
CA ILE A 601 31.49 10.43 -11.75
C ILE A 601 32.42 10.04 -10.57
N ASP A 602 32.54 10.92 -9.56
CA ASP A 602 33.41 10.72 -8.39
C ASP A 602 32.79 9.85 -7.28
N GLN A 603 31.51 9.51 -7.38
CA GLN A 603 30.81 8.69 -6.39
C GLN A 603 30.77 7.23 -6.83
N THR A 604 31.32 6.34 -6.00
CA THR A 604 31.40 4.89 -6.27
C THR A 604 30.16 4.12 -5.81
N HIS A 605 29.34 4.70 -4.93
CA HIS A 605 28.16 4.06 -4.34
C HIS A 605 27.10 5.09 -3.95
N LEU A 606 25.85 4.61 -3.82
CA LEU A 606 24.70 5.35 -3.30
C LEU A 606 24.31 4.79 -1.92
N THR A 607 24.37 5.63 -0.88
CA THR A 607 23.85 5.27 0.46
C THR A 607 22.40 5.71 0.55
N THR A 608 21.47 4.76 0.60
CA THR A 608 20.02 5.03 0.57
C THR A 608 19.25 3.90 1.26
N LEU A 609 17.97 4.14 1.61
CA LEU A 609 17.07 3.10 2.13
C LEU A 609 17.07 1.89 1.19
N VAL A 610 17.09 0.69 1.79
CA VAL A 610 17.08 -0.57 1.03
C VAL A 610 15.76 -0.67 0.26
N ALA A 611 15.85 -0.68 -1.07
CA ALA A 611 14.71 -0.75 -1.98
C ALA A 611 15.08 -1.61 -3.20
N GLY A 612 14.14 -2.44 -3.65
CA GLY A 612 14.29 -3.37 -4.79
C GLY A 612 13.33 -4.55 -4.66
N THR A 613 13.33 -5.45 -5.64
CA THR A 613 12.47 -6.64 -5.61
C THR A 613 13.16 -7.82 -4.94
N PHE A 614 12.47 -8.45 -3.97
CA PHE A 614 12.97 -9.66 -3.28
C PHE A 614 13.22 -10.80 -4.29
N GLY A 615 14.29 -11.56 -4.09
CA GLY A 615 14.77 -12.58 -5.05
C GLY A 615 15.80 -12.07 -6.06
N TYR A 616 15.78 -10.77 -6.40
CA TYR A 616 16.76 -10.12 -7.29
C TYR A 616 17.79 -9.28 -6.53
N MET A 617 17.49 -8.96 -5.27
CA MET A 617 18.26 -8.01 -4.48
C MET A 617 19.67 -8.51 -4.17
N ASP A 618 20.64 -7.63 -4.38
CA ASP A 618 22.03 -7.86 -4.02
C ASP A 618 22.20 -8.01 -2.49
N PRO A 619 22.73 -9.15 -2.01
CA PRO A 619 22.93 -9.38 -0.57
C PRO A 619 23.95 -8.43 0.07
N GLU A 620 24.94 -7.93 -0.68
CA GLU A 620 25.91 -6.95 -0.16
C GLU A 620 25.24 -5.59 0.03
N TYR A 621 24.44 -5.14 -0.93
CA TYR A 621 23.60 -3.94 -0.79
C TYR A 621 22.62 -4.07 0.37
N PHE A 622 21.94 -5.22 0.50
CA PHE A 622 20.98 -5.46 1.59
C PHE A 622 21.62 -5.29 2.97
N LEU A 623 22.84 -5.79 3.16
CA LEU A 623 23.55 -5.72 4.45
C LEU A 623 24.22 -4.37 4.69
N SER A 624 24.77 -3.73 3.66
CA SER A 624 25.57 -2.52 3.79
C SER A 624 24.78 -1.22 3.60
N SER A 625 23.57 -1.29 3.02
CA SER A 625 22.82 -0.14 2.48
C SER A 625 23.56 0.68 1.42
N GLN A 626 24.64 0.15 0.83
CA GLN A 626 25.41 0.80 -0.24
C GLN A 626 25.09 0.16 -1.59
N TYR A 627 24.40 0.91 -2.46
CA TYR A 627 24.07 0.47 -3.82
C TYR A 627 25.18 0.84 -4.79
N THR A 628 25.59 -0.09 -5.67
CA THR A 628 26.65 0.13 -6.67
C THR A 628 26.21 -0.37 -8.05
N ASP A 629 27.00 -0.10 -9.09
CA ASP A 629 26.84 -0.74 -10.42
C ASP A 629 26.82 -2.28 -10.29
N LYS A 630 27.59 -2.83 -9.35
CA LYS A 630 27.66 -4.26 -9.06
C LYS A 630 26.37 -4.83 -8.47
N SER A 631 25.48 -4.00 -7.92
CA SER A 631 24.18 -4.44 -7.42
C SER A 631 23.19 -4.70 -8.56
N ASP A 632 23.25 -3.90 -9.64
CA ASP A 632 22.53 -4.18 -10.90
C ASP A 632 23.11 -5.44 -11.58
N VAL A 633 24.43 -5.66 -11.54
CA VAL A 633 25.09 -6.88 -12.06
C VAL A 633 24.56 -8.14 -11.35
N TYR A 634 24.41 -8.10 -10.03
CA TYR A 634 23.83 -9.22 -9.28
C TYR A 634 22.39 -9.50 -9.72
N SER A 635 21.58 -8.46 -9.81
CA SER A 635 20.17 -8.56 -10.24
C SER A 635 20.05 -9.14 -11.65
N PHE A 636 20.93 -8.74 -12.57
CA PHE A 636 21.05 -9.33 -13.90
C PHE A 636 21.53 -10.79 -13.87
N GLY A 637 22.43 -11.15 -12.95
CA GLY A 637 22.82 -12.53 -12.70
C GLY A 637 21.62 -13.42 -12.35
N VAL A 638 20.66 -12.92 -11.58
CA VAL A 638 19.40 -13.64 -11.28
C VAL A 638 18.56 -13.81 -12.56
N VAL A 639 18.47 -12.78 -13.40
CA VAL A 639 17.80 -12.87 -14.71
C VAL A 639 18.44 -13.92 -15.62
N LEU A 640 19.77 -14.04 -15.65
CA LEU A 640 20.46 -15.10 -16.38
C LEU A 640 20.07 -16.48 -15.86
N VAL A 641 20.03 -16.66 -14.55
CA VAL A 641 19.64 -17.95 -13.95
C VAL A 641 18.17 -18.28 -14.23
N GLU A 642 17.26 -17.31 -14.18
CA GLU A 642 15.87 -17.53 -14.63
C GLU A 642 15.83 -17.96 -16.09
N LEU A 643 16.59 -17.32 -16.98
CA LEU A 643 16.65 -17.69 -18.39
C LEU A 643 17.20 -19.10 -18.60
N ILE A 644 18.15 -19.57 -17.80
CA ILE A 644 18.70 -20.93 -17.93
C ILE A 644 17.74 -21.98 -17.37
N THR A 645 17.18 -21.72 -16.20
CA THR A 645 16.40 -22.72 -15.43
C THR A 645 14.92 -22.72 -15.76
N GLY A 646 14.39 -21.61 -16.30
CA GLY A 646 12.95 -21.40 -16.47
C GLY A 646 12.17 -21.31 -15.15
N GLU A 647 12.87 -21.36 -14.01
CA GLU A 647 12.28 -21.34 -12.69
C GLU A 647 12.09 -19.91 -12.19
N LYS A 648 11.06 -19.71 -11.36
CA LYS A 648 10.82 -18.41 -10.74
C LYS A 648 11.91 -18.12 -9.68
N PRO A 649 12.30 -16.84 -9.49
CA PRO A 649 13.27 -16.42 -8.47
C PRO A 649 12.92 -16.92 -7.06
N LEU A 650 11.62 -17.01 -6.79
CA LEU A 650 11.02 -17.54 -5.57
C LEU A 650 10.05 -18.67 -5.97
N SER A 651 10.27 -19.88 -5.48
CA SER A 651 9.40 -21.03 -5.71
C SER A 651 9.04 -21.68 -4.38
N ARG A 652 7.73 -21.92 -4.16
CA ARG A 652 7.19 -22.58 -2.95
C ARG A 652 7.42 -24.10 -2.95
N VAL A 653 7.91 -24.68 -4.04
CA VAL A 653 7.97 -26.13 -4.28
C VAL A 653 9.33 -26.74 -3.90
N ARG A 654 10.36 -25.93 -3.63
CA ARG A 654 11.67 -26.48 -3.24
C ARG A 654 11.59 -27.07 -1.83
N SER A 655 11.96 -28.34 -1.70
CA SER A 655 11.83 -29.18 -0.49
C SER A 655 12.68 -28.73 0.70
N GLU A 656 13.56 -27.74 0.51
CA GLU A 656 14.25 -27.04 1.59
C GLU A 656 13.65 -25.63 1.71
N GLU A 657 12.88 -25.44 2.77
CA GLU A 657 12.25 -24.17 3.16
C GLU A 657 13.26 -23.00 3.04
N GLY A 658 12.94 -22.00 2.21
CA GLY A 658 13.60 -20.69 2.22
C GLY A 658 14.75 -20.43 1.24
N ARG A 659 15.16 -21.35 0.36
CA ARG A 659 16.25 -21.07 -0.61
C ARG A 659 15.77 -20.37 -1.90
N GLY A 660 16.16 -19.11 -2.08
CA GLY A 660 15.98 -18.36 -3.33
C GLY A 660 16.73 -18.99 -4.52
N LEU A 661 16.26 -18.75 -5.75
CA LEU A 661 16.81 -19.35 -6.98
C LEU A 661 18.32 -19.14 -7.14
N ALA A 662 18.81 -17.93 -6.83
CA ALA A 662 20.24 -17.62 -6.90
C ALA A 662 21.07 -18.52 -5.97
N ALA A 663 20.61 -18.77 -4.75
CA ALA A 663 21.30 -19.62 -3.80
C ALA A 663 21.30 -21.09 -4.26
N HIS A 664 20.17 -21.58 -4.77
CA HIS A 664 20.04 -22.92 -5.33
C HIS A 664 20.99 -23.13 -6.51
N PHE A 665 21.02 -22.18 -7.45
CA PHE A 665 21.91 -22.23 -8.61
C PHE A 665 23.39 -22.19 -8.23
N ILE A 666 23.78 -21.31 -7.30
CA ILE A 666 25.16 -21.25 -6.80
C ILE A 666 25.58 -22.60 -6.22
N GLU A 667 24.71 -23.26 -5.45
CA GLU A 667 24.99 -24.54 -4.83
C GLU A 667 25.08 -25.67 -5.87
N ALA A 668 24.12 -25.74 -6.80
CA ALA A 668 24.19 -26.66 -7.94
C ALA A 668 25.49 -26.48 -8.74
N THR A 669 25.94 -25.24 -8.93
CA THR A 669 27.20 -24.97 -9.63
C THR A 669 28.44 -25.40 -8.85
N LYS A 670 28.43 -25.35 -7.51
CA LYS A 670 29.54 -25.90 -6.71
C LYS A 670 29.58 -27.42 -6.74
N GLN A 671 28.41 -28.06 -6.84
CA GLN A 671 28.28 -29.51 -6.87
C GLN A 671 28.42 -30.08 -8.28
N ASN A 672 28.71 -29.26 -9.30
CA ASN A 672 28.72 -29.64 -10.71
C ASN A 672 27.39 -30.26 -11.20
N ARG A 673 26.27 -29.82 -10.62
CA ARG A 673 24.89 -30.27 -10.91
C ARG A 673 24.05 -29.22 -11.64
N VAL A 674 24.69 -28.33 -12.40
CA VAL A 674 23.96 -27.29 -13.16
C VAL A 674 23.04 -27.92 -14.21
N ILE A 675 23.49 -28.99 -14.85
CA ILE A 675 22.73 -29.70 -15.89
C ILE A 675 21.36 -30.17 -15.39
N ASP A 676 21.28 -30.57 -14.12
CA ASP A 676 20.05 -31.06 -13.48
C ASP A 676 18.96 -29.97 -13.38
N ILE A 677 19.36 -28.70 -13.32
CA ILE A 677 18.47 -27.56 -13.09
C ILE A 677 18.23 -26.71 -14.34
N ILE A 678 18.83 -27.09 -15.49
CA ILE A 678 18.56 -26.45 -16.78
C ILE A 678 17.11 -26.75 -17.19
N ASP A 679 16.45 -25.76 -17.77
CA ASP A 679 15.11 -25.90 -18.32
C ASP A 679 15.07 -26.95 -19.44
N ASP A 680 14.18 -27.94 -19.32
CA ASP A 680 14.05 -29.01 -20.31
C ASP A 680 13.79 -28.48 -21.73
N ARG A 681 13.20 -27.28 -21.87
CA ARG A 681 12.94 -26.61 -23.16
C ARG A 681 14.23 -26.19 -23.89
N ILE A 682 15.38 -26.16 -23.22
CA ILE A 682 16.66 -25.74 -23.79
C ILE A 682 17.78 -26.78 -23.62
N LYS A 683 17.48 -28.00 -23.17
CA LYS A 683 18.46 -29.10 -22.97
C LYS A 683 18.97 -29.74 -24.28
N ASP A 684 18.92 -29.03 -25.39
CA ASP A 684 19.48 -29.50 -26.66
C ASP A 684 21.01 -29.64 -26.55
N GLU A 685 21.54 -30.83 -26.83
CA GLU A 685 22.97 -31.16 -26.70
C GLU A 685 23.85 -30.25 -27.59
N SER A 686 23.33 -29.80 -28.74
CA SER A 686 24.07 -28.96 -29.69
C SER A 686 24.46 -27.57 -29.16
N LYS A 687 23.80 -27.07 -28.12
CA LYS A 687 24.06 -25.73 -27.55
C LYS A 687 24.45 -25.76 -26.08
N MET A 688 24.71 -26.94 -25.53
CA MET A 688 25.02 -27.10 -24.10
C MET A 688 26.31 -26.37 -23.69
N GLY A 689 27.32 -26.32 -24.55
CA GLY A 689 28.55 -25.55 -24.32
C GLY A 689 28.25 -24.07 -24.04
N GLN A 690 27.45 -23.44 -24.90
CA GLN A 690 26.98 -22.05 -24.69
C GLN A 690 26.17 -21.90 -23.40
N VAL A 691 25.26 -22.84 -23.09
CA VAL A 691 24.45 -22.79 -21.85
C VAL A 691 25.36 -22.85 -20.62
N MET A 692 26.35 -23.74 -20.61
CA MET A 692 27.29 -23.90 -19.52
C MET A 692 28.24 -22.70 -19.38
N ALA A 693 28.68 -22.11 -20.50
CA ALA A 693 29.45 -20.87 -20.50
C ALA A 693 28.67 -19.71 -19.88
N VAL A 694 27.40 -19.53 -20.25
CA VAL A 694 26.52 -18.52 -19.63
C VAL A 694 26.26 -18.83 -18.17
N ALA A 695 26.08 -20.09 -17.78
CA ALA A 695 25.90 -20.49 -16.39
C ALA A 695 27.13 -20.15 -15.52
N LYS A 696 28.34 -20.44 -16.02
CA LYS A 696 29.61 -20.06 -15.37
C LYS A 696 29.69 -18.54 -15.17
N PHE A 697 29.25 -17.78 -16.17
CA PHE A 697 29.27 -16.33 -16.11
C PHE A 697 28.19 -15.75 -15.17
N ALA A 698 27.00 -16.35 -15.14
CA ALA A 698 25.94 -16.03 -14.19
C ALA A 698 26.42 -16.24 -12.73
N ARG A 699 27.18 -17.31 -12.46
CA ARG A 699 27.80 -17.53 -11.14
C ARG A 699 28.74 -16.39 -10.73
N MET A 700 29.51 -15.83 -11.67
CA MET A 700 30.39 -14.68 -11.40
C MET A 700 29.58 -13.42 -11.04
N CYS A 701 28.49 -13.17 -11.78
CA CYS A 701 27.57 -12.06 -11.49
C CYS A 701 26.91 -12.20 -10.11
N LEU A 702 26.62 -13.43 -9.66
CA LEU A 702 25.99 -13.74 -8.38
C LEU A 702 26.95 -13.84 -7.19
N SER A 703 28.21 -13.40 -7.34
CA SER A 703 29.17 -13.42 -6.23
C SER A 703 28.68 -12.59 -5.04
N ARG A 704 28.85 -13.10 -3.80
CA ARG A 704 28.46 -12.37 -2.57
C ARG A 704 29.26 -11.08 -2.34
N LYS A 705 30.46 -10.97 -2.92
CA LYS A 705 31.29 -9.76 -2.88
C LYS A 705 31.24 -9.06 -4.23
N GLY A 706 30.72 -7.85 -4.29
CA GLY A 706 30.55 -7.03 -5.49
C GLY A 706 31.85 -6.78 -6.23
N LYS A 707 32.97 -6.63 -5.53
CA LYS A 707 34.31 -6.52 -6.13
C LYS A 707 34.73 -7.72 -6.97
N LYS A 708 34.14 -8.90 -6.74
CA LYS A 708 34.39 -10.12 -7.52
C LYS A 708 33.44 -10.27 -8.71
N ARG A 709 32.42 -9.42 -8.82
CA ARG A 709 31.49 -9.43 -9.95
C ARG A 709 32.14 -8.68 -11.12
N PRO A 710 31.92 -9.09 -12.37
CA PRO A 710 32.32 -8.30 -13.54
C PRO A 710 31.55 -6.98 -13.59
N ASN A 711 31.99 -6.03 -14.41
CA ASN A 711 31.16 -4.86 -14.75
C ASN A 711 30.23 -5.19 -15.94
N MET A 712 29.17 -4.40 -16.15
CA MET A 712 28.20 -4.71 -17.22
C MET A 712 28.79 -4.63 -18.64
N LYS A 713 29.90 -3.93 -18.84
CA LYS A 713 30.61 -3.89 -20.13
C LYS A 713 31.30 -5.23 -20.43
N GLU A 714 31.98 -5.80 -19.44
CA GLU A 714 32.55 -7.16 -19.50
C GLU A 714 31.44 -8.20 -19.70
N VAL A 715 30.32 -8.06 -18.98
CA VAL A 715 29.16 -8.94 -19.12
C VAL A 715 28.58 -8.91 -20.53
N SER A 716 28.39 -7.72 -21.10
CA SER A 716 27.88 -7.56 -22.45
C SER A 716 28.83 -8.15 -23.49
N PHE A 717 30.14 -7.91 -23.35
CA PHE A 717 31.15 -8.43 -24.27
C PHE A 717 31.20 -9.95 -24.25
N GLU A 718 31.22 -10.56 -23.06
CA GLU A 718 31.33 -12.00 -22.92
C GLU A 718 30.08 -12.73 -23.41
N LEU A 719 28.88 -12.20 -23.16
CA LEU A 719 27.65 -12.78 -23.70
C LEU A 719 27.58 -12.68 -25.22
N GLU A 720 28.08 -11.59 -25.83
CA GLU A 720 28.21 -11.52 -27.29
C GLU A 720 29.22 -12.53 -27.82
N ARG A 721 30.37 -12.71 -27.15
CA ARG A 721 31.38 -13.71 -27.51
C ARG A 721 30.82 -15.13 -27.49
N ILE A 722 30.08 -15.50 -26.44
CA ILE A 722 29.43 -16.83 -26.34
C ILE A 722 28.37 -17.01 -27.43
N ARG A 723 27.69 -15.93 -27.82
CA ARG A 723 26.68 -15.99 -28.88
C ARG A 723 27.29 -16.19 -30.28
N THR A 724 28.51 -15.69 -30.51
CA THR A 724 29.18 -15.75 -31.82
C THR A 724 30.23 -16.85 -31.93
N SER A 725 30.51 -17.60 -30.87
CA SER A 725 31.46 -18.71 -30.91
C SER A 725 30.98 -19.84 -31.83
N PRO A 726 31.84 -20.36 -32.73
CA PRO A 726 31.50 -21.53 -33.55
C PRO A 726 31.26 -22.76 -32.66
N GLU A 727 30.33 -23.62 -33.08
CA GLU A 727 29.81 -24.75 -32.29
C GLU A 727 30.84 -25.87 -32.04
N ASP A 728 32.05 -25.79 -32.62
CA ASP A 728 33.02 -26.90 -32.71
C ASP A 728 34.38 -26.70 -31.99
N GLU A 729 34.61 -25.63 -31.21
CA GLU A 729 35.93 -25.38 -30.58
C GLU A 729 36.02 -25.70 -29.06
N GLU A 730 34.98 -26.25 -28.43
CA GLU A 730 34.98 -26.56 -26.98
C GLU A 730 35.19 -28.04 -26.61
N ASP A 731 35.61 -28.91 -27.54
CA ASP A 731 35.99 -30.29 -27.18
C ASP A 731 37.38 -30.41 -26.53
N ASP A 732 38.24 -29.38 -26.64
CA ASP A 732 39.60 -29.40 -26.07
C ASP A 732 39.75 -28.69 -24.70
N GLN A 733 38.75 -27.93 -24.23
CA GLN A 733 38.80 -27.27 -22.91
C GLN A 733 38.01 -27.98 -21.80
N ALA A 734 37.26 -29.03 -22.12
CA ALA A 734 36.56 -29.85 -21.14
C ALA A 734 37.51 -30.77 -20.32
N MET A 735 38.79 -30.88 -20.67
CA MET A 735 39.74 -31.80 -20.01
C MET A 735 40.63 -31.19 -18.91
N GLU A 736 40.66 -29.86 -18.72
CA GLU A 736 41.49 -29.24 -17.67
C GLU A 736 40.75 -28.92 -16.34
N ILE A 737 39.44 -29.15 -16.25
CA ILE A 737 38.66 -28.80 -15.04
C ILE A 737 38.73 -29.90 -13.94
N ASN A 738 39.50 -30.97 -14.14
CA ASN A 738 39.77 -31.98 -13.10
C ASN A 738 41.13 -31.82 -12.38
N ARG A 739 41.88 -30.74 -12.64
CA ARG A 739 43.10 -30.40 -11.87
C ARG A 739 43.21 -28.89 -11.64
N GLY A 740 42.60 -28.39 -10.57
CA GLY A 740 42.76 -27.01 -10.11
C GLY A 740 41.96 -26.70 -8.86
#